data_AF-B3MNW5-F1
#
_entry.id   AF-B3MNW5-F1
#
_cell.length_a   1.000
_cell.length_b   1.000
_cell.length_c   1.000
_cell.angle_alpha   90.00
_cell.angle_beta   90.00
_cell.angle_gamma   90.00
#
_symmetry.space_group_name_H-M   'P 1'
#
loop_
_entity.id
_entity.type
_entity.pdbx_description
1 polymer ?
#
loop_
_entity_poly.entity_id
_entity_poly.type
_entity_poly.pdbx_seq_one_letter_code
_entity_poly.pdbx_strand_id
1 'polypeptide(L)'
;MAAVCFSVLFLALVATANGANILGLFVGLSPSHLIIQLSMAEILAENGHNVTVLTILEPQARHENITYIQIALEQEDLLELGALIADVAKKNNDNGVMFLLRVLGPFTKISTKLIGVVNHPLYRDLYENKGNKFDLVIVGFFFNSFHMALAHKLKVPQVVAISNPPSYIGHKLGNPHELSYVPTTYLPITLGENMDLGKRAYNIILFLAGKLFWYWAEVWNGAVFEQMFGNDPDIPRYSELDKNISLIFFASHGISERSIRPNLPTVIEVGGIQIKETPDPLPQNLKEFLENAPDGAILLSLGTNIKRSHLNQQTVGTMFKVLSQLKQKVIWKWDDLDNLPGKSDNILYAHWLPQTDILAHPNIKLFITHAGKGGITEAQYHGKPMLALPVFFDQPQNAKAMEQQGFGITQSLLTLDEQSFTKGIREVLENPKYARAVKSFSTIYRDRPLSAKDTLIYWVDYVIRHHGAKHLQSPVVHMSFSAVHNIDLLFLFLVAIFIGWLVMKLLGRILLHHILTDITGSRRDQMAVLYFAGFLALVASANGANILGLFAGLSPSHLIIQLSMAQILAEQGHNMTVVTVVEPPFTHKDITYVRIPLGKEDFQGFSAIISEIAKKDNSNVFTFLWAIFSGSSELSSRMSSIVKHPLYKDLYENQDNNFDLVIVGYFVNSFQLALAHKLKVPQVLAISNPPCYIGHKLGNPPEVSYVPSTYMVSAQADVVGIGNRFTNLLYLAAERVFWYFLEYYSEITYRQVYKDDPDVPSYSDLDKNVSLIFFASHGISERSIRPNLPTVIEVGGIQIKETPDPLPQNLEEFLKDAPDGAILLSLGTNIKRSHLSQETVGTMFNVLSHLKQKVIWKWDDFDNLPGKSDNILYAHWLPQDDILAHPNIKLFITHAGKGGITEAQYHGKPMLALPVFFDQPQNAKAMEQQGFGIIQSIHNLDEQSFAEGIRKVLENPKYARAVKSFSTLYRDRPTTAKASLIYWVDYVIRHHGAKHLQSPVVHMSFIAVYNLDVFTILLGTIVVIWIILKAVARFIIRKLRRTTIDPHPKKFKNLKIKTN
;
A
#
# COMPACT_ATOMS: atom_id res chain seq x y z
N MET A 1 -45.77 2.68 31.00
CA MET A 1 -45.56 3.58 29.84
C MET A 1 -44.09 3.60 29.42
N ALA A 2 -43.14 4.11 30.22
CA ALA A 2 -41.72 4.20 29.85
C ALA A 2 -41.12 2.90 29.26
N ALA A 3 -41.35 1.73 29.88
CA ALA A 3 -40.89 0.45 29.35
C ALA A 3 -41.44 0.13 27.95
N VAL A 4 -42.70 0.46 27.66
CA VAL A 4 -43.31 0.28 26.32
C VAL A 4 -42.68 1.24 25.32
N CYS A 5 -42.43 2.50 25.71
CA CYS A 5 -41.69 3.46 24.87
C CYS A 5 -40.26 2.97 24.60
N PHE A 6 -39.61 2.33 25.57
CA PHE A 6 -38.28 1.74 25.40
C PHE A 6 -38.30 0.52 24.47
N SER A 7 -39.26 -0.39 24.63
CA SER A 7 -39.48 -1.51 23.70
C SER A 7 -39.83 -1.05 22.29
N VAL A 8 -40.61 0.02 22.13
CA VAL A 8 -40.95 0.61 20.82
C VAL A 8 -39.75 1.34 20.21
N LEU A 9 -38.92 2.05 20.99
CA LEU A 9 -37.65 2.58 20.48
C LEU A 9 -36.69 1.46 20.07
N PHE A 10 -36.60 0.39 20.87
CA PHE A 10 -35.74 -0.76 20.58
C PHE A 10 -36.20 -1.51 19.32
N LEU A 11 -37.51 -1.75 19.18
CA LEU A 11 -38.10 -2.33 17.97
C LEU A 11 -37.96 -1.39 16.76
N ALA A 12 -38.04 -0.08 16.92
CA ALA A 12 -37.80 0.88 15.84
C ALA A 12 -36.32 0.92 15.41
N LEU A 13 -35.38 0.85 16.36
CA LEU A 13 -33.94 0.75 16.08
C LEU A 13 -33.60 -0.56 15.38
N VAL A 14 -34.14 -1.69 15.85
CA VAL A 14 -34.01 -3.00 15.19
C VAL A 14 -34.66 -2.97 13.79
N ALA A 15 -35.81 -2.31 13.61
CA ALA A 15 -36.45 -2.14 12.30
C ALA A 15 -35.73 -1.18 11.34
N THR A 16 -34.72 -0.42 11.80
CA THR A 16 -33.85 0.38 10.92
C THR A 16 -32.61 -0.38 10.43
N ALA A 17 -32.31 -1.56 10.98
CA ALA A 17 -31.14 -2.37 10.61
C ALA A 17 -31.41 -3.29 9.38
N ASN A 18 -31.97 -2.74 8.30
CA ASN A 18 -32.07 -3.46 7.03
C ASN A 18 -30.69 -3.52 6.37
N GLY A 19 -30.11 -4.72 6.28
CA GLY A 19 -28.87 -4.93 5.55
C GLY A 19 -29.02 -4.68 4.04
N ALA A 20 -27.97 -4.14 3.43
CA ALA A 20 -27.93 -3.83 2.01
C ALA A 20 -28.17 -5.07 1.11
N ASN A 21 -28.70 -4.84 -0.08
CA ASN A 21 -28.98 -5.85 -1.10
C ASN A 21 -27.77 -5.99 -2.03
N ILE A 22 -27.02 -7.08 -1.91
CA ILE A 22 -25.72 -7.26 -2.57
C ILE A 22 -25.82 -8.35 -3.64
N LEU A 23 -25.41 -8.02 -4.87
CA LEU A 23 -25.37 -8.95 -5.99
C LEU A 23 -23.94 -9.47 -6.24
N GLY A 24 -23.67 -10.72 -5.89
CA GLY A 24 -22.45 -11.44 -6.28
C GLY A 24 -22.57 -11.98 -7.70
N LEU A 25 -21.82 -11.41 -8.66
CA LEU A 25 -21.80 -11.86 -10.05
C LEU A 25 -20.59 -12.78 -10.28
N PHE A 26 -20.75 -14.07 -9.98
CA PHE A 26 -19.67 -15.06 -9.86
C PHE A 26 -19.71 -16.08 -11.02
N VAL A 27 -19.57 -15.55 -12.23
CA VAL A 27 -19.64 -16.26 -13.51
C VAL A 27 -18.28 -16.82 -13.98
N GLY A 28 -17.37 -17.12 -13.05
CA GLY A 28 -16.06 -17.69 -13.34
C GLY A 28 -16.11 -19.21 -13.53
N LEU A 29 -15.43 -19.74 -14.55
CA LEU A 29 -15.36 -21.18 -14.84
C LEU A 29 -14.40 -21.99 -13.94
N SER A 30 -13.92 -21.39 -12.84
CA SER A 30 -12.99 -22.03 -11.93
C SER A 30 -13.63 -22.25 -10.55
N PRO A 31 -13.86 -23.51 -10.12
CA PRO A 31 -14.41 -23.81 -8.80
C PRO A 31 -13.62 -23.19 -7.65
N SER A 32 -12.29 -23.05 -7.78
CA SER A 32 -11.45 -22.41 -6.75
C SER A 32 -11.61 -20.88 -6.70
N HIS A 33 -11.99 -20.23 -7.80
CA HIS A 33 -12.38 -18.82 -7.76
C HIS A 33 -13.77 -18.67 -7.13
N LEU A 34 -14.72 -19.56 -7.47
CA LEU A 34 -16.06 -19.52 -6.90
C LEU A 34 -16.05 -19.75 -5.39
N ILE A 35 -15.22 -20.66 -4.85
CA ILE A 35 -15.06 -20.83 -3.39
C ILE A 35 -14.66 -19.51 -2.71
N ILE A 36 -13.62 -18.83 -3.22
CA ILE A 36 -13.17 -17.53 -2.68
C ILE A 36 -14.28 -16.47 -2.73
N GLN A 37 -15.10 -16.48 -3.79
CA GLN A 37 -16.18 -15.51 -4.01
C GLN A 37 -17.42 -15.84 -3.16
N LEU A 38 -17.75 -17.11 -2.98
CA LEU A 38 -18.82 -17.56 -2.09
C LEU A 38 -18.49 -17.28 -0.63
N SER A 39 -17.25 -17.48 -0.17
CA SER A 39 -16.86 -17.09 1.19
C SER A 39 -17.05 -15.58 1.46
N MET A 40 -16.91 -14.73 0.45
CA MET A 40 -17.27 -13.30 0.59
C MET A 40 -18.78 -13.09 0.73
N ALA A 41 -19.59 -13.81 -0.06
CA ALA A 41 -21.05 -13.73 0.01
C ALA A 41 -21.62 -14.31 1.32
N GLU A 42 -21.03 -15.41 1.82
CA GLU A 42 -21.33 -16.05 3.09
C GLU A 42 -21.06 -15.09 4.25
N ILE A 43 -19.88 -14.48 4.30
CA ILE A 43 -19.53 -13.48 5.33
C ILE A 43 -20.48 -12.28 5.33
N LEU A 44 -20.95 -11.83 4.16
CA LEU A 44 -21.90 -10.72 4.06
C LEU A 44 -23.32 -11.14 4.47
N ALA A 45 -23.76 -12.35 4.13
CA ALA A 45 -25.04 -12.89 4.60
C ALA A 45 -25.03 -13.12 6.13
N GLU A 46 -23.92 -13.61 6.69
CA GLU A 46 -23.70 -13.70 8.15
C GLU A 46 -23.72 -12.33 8.83
N ASN A 47 -23.28 -11.26 8.15
CA ASN A 47 -23.34 -9.87 8.62
C ASN A 47 -24.72 -9.21 8.44
N GLY A 48 -25.73 -9.96 7.98
CA GLY A 48 -27.11 -9.51 7.84
C GLY A 48 -27.45 -8.81 6.52
N HIS A 49 -26.57 -8.82 5.52
CA HIS A 49 -26.89 -8.34 4.17
C HIS A 49 -27.81 -9.33 3.43
N ASN A 50 -28.71 -8.80 2.59
CA ASN A 50 -29.48 -9.64 1.67
C ASN A 50 -28.62 -9.95 0.45
N VAL A 51 -28.06 -11.16 0.38
CA VAL A 51 -27.09 -11.52 -0.67
C VAL A 51 -27.71 -12.42 -1.74
N THR A 52 -27.67 -11.97 -2.98
CA THR A 52 -28.02 -12.74 -4.17
C THR A 52 -26.75 -13.07 -4.94
N VAL A 53 -26.55 -14.33 -5.33
CA VAL A 53 -25.41 -14.79 -6.12
C VAL A 53 -25.88 -15.32 -7.47
N LEU A 54 -25.45 -14.71 -8.57
CA LEU A 54 -25.55 -15.32 -9.90
C LEU A 54 -24.26 -16.08 -10.21
N THR A 55 -24.37 -17.38 -10.53
CA THR A 55 -23.23 -18.21 -10.95
C THR A 55 -23.61 -19.21 -12.04
N ILE A 56 -22.60 -19.91 -12.58
CA ILE A 56 -22.71 -20.88 -13.68
C ILE A 56 -22.17 -22.28 -13.32
N LEU A 57 -21.56 -22.41 -12.14
CA LEU A 57 -21.11 -23.69 -11.57
C LEU A 57 -22.00 -24.03 -10.37
N GLU A 58 -22.17 -25.32 -10.06
CA GLU A 58 -22.88 -25.76 -8.85
C GLU A 58 -22.06 -25.44 -7.59
N PRO A 59 -22.57 -24.64 -6.64
CA PRO A 59 -21.94 -24.44 -5.33
C PRO A 59 -21.77 -25.77 -4.60
N GLN A 60 -20.56 -26.06 -4.12
CA GLN A 60 -20.28 -27.33 -3.41
C GLN A 60 -20.92 -27.38 -2.01
N ALA A 61 -21.25 -26.22 -1.47
CA ALA A 61 -22.19 -26.01 -0.37
C ALA A 61 -23.07 -24.79 -0.74
N ARG A 62 -24.29 -24.73 -0.20
CA ARG A 62 -25.17 -23.56 -0.31
C ARG A 62 -25.49 -23.05 1.10
N HIS A 63 -25.34 -21.75 1.31
CA HIS A 63 -25.67 -21.08 2.57
C HIS A 63 -27.16 -20.68 2.58
N GLU A 64 -27.86 -20.91 3.70
CA GLU A 64 -29.32 -20.71 3.79
C GLU A 64 -29.76 -19.26 3.56
N ASN A 65 -28.94 -18.29 3.97
CA ASN A 65 -29.22 -16.85 3.83
C ASN A 65 -28.72 -16.26 2.50
N ILE A 66 -28.46 -17.07 1.46
CA ILE A 66 -28.04 -16.61 0.13
C ILE A 66 -29.05 -17.06 -0.94
N THR A 67 -29.53 -16.11 -1.75
CA THR A 67 -30.36 -16.41 -2.92
C THR A 67 -29.46 -16.79 -4.11
N TYR A 68 -29.48 -18.05 -4.54
CA TYR A 68 -28.67 -18.53 -5.67
C TYR A 68 -29.45 -18.52 -7.00
N ILE A 69 -28.96 -17.76 -7.97
CA ILE A 69 -29.41 -17.77 -9.37
C ILE A 69 -28.36 -18.53 -10.19
N GLN A 70 -28.76 -19.64 -10.80
CA GLN A 70 -27.82 -20.53 -11.49
C GLN A 70 -28.15 -20.63 -12.97
N ILE A 71 -27.19 -20.23 -13.82
CA ILE A 71 -27.26 -20.39 -15.27
C ILE A 71 -26.29 -21.51 -15.63
N ALA A 72 -26.75 -22.75 -15.46
CA ALA A 72 -25.92 -23.93 -15.73
C ALA A 72 -25.52 -24.02 -17.20
N LEU A 73 -24.26 -24.40 -17.45
CA LEU A 73 -23.77 -24.68 -18.80
C LEU A 73 -24.26 -26.04 -19.29
N GLU A 74 -24.40 -26.17 -20.61
CA GLU A 74 -24.75 -27.43 -21.26
C GLU A 74 -23.65 -28.50 -21.06
N GLN A 75 -24.04 -29.77 -21.09
CA GLN A 75 -23.12 -30.87 -20.81
C GLN A 75 -21.98 -30.96 -21.85
N GLU A 76 -22.24 -30.60 -23.10
CA GLU A 76 -21.23 -30.53 -24.16
C GLU A 76 -20.18 -29.45 -23.87
N ASP A 77 -20.59 -28.27 -23.39
CA ASP A 77 -19.69 -27.18 -23.02
C ASP A 77 -18.77 -27.54 -21.85
N LEU A 78 -19.31 -28.25 -20.86
CA LEU A 78 -18.52 -28.76 -19.73
C LEU A 78 -17.51 -29.84 -20.17
N LEU A 79 -17.85 -30.65 -21.18
CA LEU A 79 -16.95 -31.63 -21.78
C LEU A 79 -15.86 -30.95 -22.63
N GLU A 80 -16.20 -29.95 -23.45
CA GLU A 80 -15.21 -29.18 -24.23
C GLU A 80 -14.24 -28.44 -23.30
N LEU A 81 -14.75 -27.78 -22.26
CA LEU A 81 -13.93 -27.11 -21.24
C LEU A 81 -13.00 -28.10 -20.53
N GLY A 82 -13.51 -29.28 -20.15
CA GLY A 82 -12.70 -30.36 -19.58
C GLY A 82 -11.58 -30.83 -20.52
N ALA A 83 -11.87 -30.98 -21.81
CA ALA A 83 -10.88 -31.36 -22.83
C ALA A 83 -9.79 -30.28 -23.03
N LEU A 84 -10.17 -29.00 -23.02
CA LEU A 84 -9.22 -27.87 -23.11
C LEU A 84 -8.28 -27.83 -21.88
N ILE A 85 -8.81 -28.03 -20.67
CA ILE A 85 -8.01 -28.12 -19.44
C ILE A 85 -7.08 -29.33 -19.50
N ALA A 86 -7.56 -30.49 -19.98
CA ALA A 86 -6.77 -31.71 -20.10
C ALA A 86 -5.65 -31.62 -21.15
N ASP A 87 -5.81 -30.85 -22.23
CA ASP A 87 -4.74 -30.58 -23.20
C ASP A 87 -3.64 -29.68 -22.61
N VAL A 88 -4.02 -28.64 -21.86
CA VAL A 88 -3.06 -27.78 -21.14
C VAL A 88 -2.32 -28.58 -20.06
N ALA A 89 -3.01 -29.48 -19.35
CA ALA A 89 -2.44 -30.30 -18.28
C ALA A 89 -1.45 -31.38 -18.76
N LYS A 90 -1.50 -31.77 -20.04
CA LYS A 90 -0.57 -32.75 -20.64
C LYS A 90 0.74 -32.15 -21.14
N LYS A 91 0.99 -30.85 -20.89
CA LYS A 91 2.13 -30.10 -21.45
C LYS A 91 2.97 -29.49 -20.33
N ASN A 92 4.30 -29.47 -20.49
CA ASN A 92 5.18 -28.72 -19.59
C ASN A 92 4.84 -27.23 -19.67
N ASN A 93 4.42 -26.63 -18.55
CA ASN A 93 3.97 -25.24 -18.43
C ASN A 93 4.93 -24.35 -17.62
N ASP A 94 6.19 -24.77 -17.45
CA ASP A 94 7.17 -24.05 -16.61
C ASP A 94 7.52 -22.67 -17.18
N ASN A 95 7.47 -22.52 -18.51
CA ASN A 95 7.71 -21.26 -19.20
C ASN A 95 6.41 -20.45 -19.35
N GLY A 96 6.28 -19.39 -18.54
CA GLY A 96 5.09 -18.53 -18.52
C GLY A 96 4.73 -17.86 -19.86
N VAL A 97 5.71 -17.57 -20.73
CA VAL A 97 5.44 -17.01 -22.07
C VAL A 97 4.78 -18.06 -22.97
N MET A 98 5.31 -19.29 -22.96
CA MET A 98 4.71 -20.40 -23.71
C MET A 98 3.34 -20.81 -23.15
N PHE A 99 3.14 -20.66 -21.84
CA PHE A 99 1.83 -20.83 -21.22
C PHE A 99 0.81 -19.79 -21.74
N LEU A 100 1.15 -18.49 -21.68
CA LEU A 100 0.28 -17.41 -22.18
C LEU A 100 -0.12 -17.60 -23.64
N LEU A 101 0.81 -18.02 -24.51
CA LEU A 101 0.53 -18.31 -25.92
C LEU A 101 -0.44 -19.49 -26.11
N ARG A 102 -0.38 -20.52 -25.25
CA ARG A 102 -1.29 -21.67 -25.33
C ARG A 102 -2.71 -21.35 -24.87
N VAL A 103 -2.88 -20.47 -23.89
CA VAL A 103 -4.21 -20.13 -23.35
C VAL A 103 -5.00 -19.13 -24.20
N LEU A 104 -4.42 -18.54 -25.25
CA LEU A 104 -5.15 -17.69 -26.22
C LEU A 104 -6.38 -18.39 -26.83
N GLY A 105 -6.24 -19.65 -27.25
CA GLY A 105 -7.34 -20.43 -27.83
C GLY A 105 -8.43 -20.81 -26.83
N PRO A 106 -8.08 -21.41 -25.67
CA PRO A 106 -9.01 -21.61 -24.56
C PRO A 106 -9.71 -20.33 -24.09
N PHE A 107 -9.01 -19.18 -24.05
CA PHE A 107 -9.57 -17.89 -23.65
C PHE A 107 -10.75 -17.48 -24.54
N THR A 108 -10.60 -17.50 -25.87
CA THR A 108 -11.71 -17.05 -26.75
C THR A 108 -12.92 -17.97 -26.63
N LYS A 109 -12.72 -19.28 -26.52
CA LYS A 109 -13.81 -20.24 -26.30
C LYS A 109 -14.54 -19.97 -24.98
N ILE A 110 -13.80 -19.89 -23.88
CA ILE A 110 -14.31 -19.57 -22.54
C ILE A 110 -15.13 -18.28 -22.56
N SER A 111 -14.55 -17.19 -23.04
CA SER A 111 -15.21 -15.88 -23.04
C SER A 111 -16.40 -15.82 -24.01
N THR A 112 -16.42 -16.63 -25.08
CA THR A 112 -17.58 -16.75 -25.98
C THR A 112 -18.76 -17.45 -25.30
N LYS A 113 -18.54 -18.52 -24.51
CA LYS A 113 -19.64 -19.18 -23.77
C LYS A 113 -20.31 -18.23 -22.76
N LEU A 114 -19.53 -17.34 -22.14
CA LEU A 114 -20.04 -16.33 -21.21
C LEU A 114 -20.96 -15.27 -21.87
N ILE A 115 -20.92 -15.10 -23.20
CA ILE A 115 -21.89 -14.26 -23.94
C ILE A 115 -23.32 -14.85 -23.83
N GLY A 116 -23.45 -16.17 -23.80
CA GLY A 116 -24.74 -16.85 -23.59
C GLY A 116 -25.35 -16.51 -22.23
N VAL A 117 -24.52 -16.45 -21.19
CA VAL A 117 -24.93 -16.11 -19.82
C VAL A 117 -25.51 -14.69 -19.75
N VAL A 118 -24.88 -13.71 -20.40
CA VAL A 118 -25.36 -12.31 -20.47
C VAL A 118 -26.71 -12.20 -21.19
N ASN A 119 -26.96 -13.07 -22.17
CA ASN A 119 -28.20 -13.08 -22.95
C ASN A 119 -29.32 -13.93 -22.34
N HIS A 120 -29.04 -14.68 -21.28
CA HIS A 120 -30.00 -15.56 -20.65
C HIS A 120 -31.09 -14.77 -19.88
N PRO A 121 -32.37 -15.19 -19.92
CA PRO A 121 -33.47 -14.46 -19.25
C PRO A 121 -33.22 -14.17 -17.76
N LEU A 122 -32.64 -15.13 -17.01
CA LEU A 122 -32.32 -14.92 -15.58
C LEU A 122 -31.23 -13.87 -15.32
N TYR A 123 -30.34 -13.60 -16.29
CA TYR A 123 -29.38 -12.50 -16.19
C TYR A 123 -30.04 -11.15 -16.48
N ARG A 124 -31.00 -11.14 -17.41
CA ARG A 124 -31.75 -9.93 -17.77
C ARG A 124 -32.77 -9.52 -16.70
N ASP A 125 -33.44 -10.48 -16.07
CA ASP A 125 -34.38 -10.22 -14.96
C ASP A 125 -33.76 -9.33 -13.88
N LEU A 126 -32.47 -9.54 -13.55
CA LEU A 126 -31.73 -8.74 -12.57
C LEU A 126 -31.89 -7.22 -12.76
N TYR A 127 -32.01 -6.72 -13.99
CA TYR A 127 -32.21 -5.30 -14.30
C TYR A 127 -33.52 -4.96 -15.04
N GLU A 128 -34.20 -5.93 -15.65
CA GLU A 128 -35.49 -5.73 -16.33
C GLU A 128 -36.68 -5.79 -15.34
N ASN A 129 -36.58 -6.61 -14.30
CA ASN A 129 -37.59 -6.76 -13.26
C ASN A 129 -37.43 -5.68 -12.18
N LYS A 130 -38.35 -4.71 -12.17
CA LYS A 130 -38.38 -3.56 -11.25
C LYS A 130 -38.60 -3.91 -9.78
N GLY A 131 -38.89 -5.18 -9.46
CA GLY A 131 -38.89 -5.69 -8.08
C GLY A 131 -37.47 -5.89 -7.55
N ASN A 132 -36.51 -6.21 -8.42
CA ASN A 132 -35.10 -6.38 -8.05
C ASN A 132 -34.50 -5.02 -7.67
N LYS A 133 -33.88 -4.96 -6.51
CA LYS A 133 -33.15 -3.79 -6.00
C LYS A 133 -31.83 -4.27 -5.43
N PHE A 134 -30.75 -3.62 -5.84
CA PHE A 134 -29.41 -3.86 -5.35
C PHE A 134 -28.79 -2.53 -4.95
N ASP A 135 -27.92 -2.57 -3.96
CA ASP A 135 -27.16 -1.43 -3.44
C ASP A 135 -25.67 -1.52 -3.84
N LEU A 136 -25.20 -2.72 -4.19
CA LEU A 136 -23.83 -3.03 -4.60
C LEU A 136 -23.78 -4.27 -5.53
N VAL A 137 -22.89 -4.26 -6.53
CA VAL A 137 -22.47 -5.47 -7.27
C VAL A 137 -21.03 -5.84 -6.91
N ILE A 138 -20.80 -7.12 -6.61
CA ILE A 138 -19.46 -7.71 -6.46
C ILE A 138 -19.19 -8.61 -7.67
N VAL A 139 -18.31 -8.17 -8.58
CA VAL A 139 -17.97 -8.90 -9.81
C VAL A 139 -16.80 -9.85 -9.54
N GLY A 140 -17.04 -11.14 -9.68
CA GLY A 140 -16.02 -12.18 -9.61
C GLY A 140 -15.19 -12.25 -10.90
N PHE A 141 -14.13 -11.43 -11.01
CA PHE A 141 -13.42 -11.27 -12.28
C PHE A 141 -12.70 -12.55 -12.73
N PHE A 142 -13.00 -12.97 -13.97
CA PHE A 142 -12.38 -14.12 -14.62
C PHE A 142 -12.24 -13.85 -16.12
N PHE A 143 -11.04 -13.43 -16.53
CA PHE A 143 -10.61 -13.19 -17.92
C PHE A 143 -11.35 -12.08 -18.73
N ASN A 144 -12.55 -11.65 -18.34
CA ASN A 144 -13.31 -10.64 -19.07
C ASN A 144 -13.89 -9.53 -18.18
N SER A 145 -14.11 -8.36 -18.79
CA SER A 145 -14.65 -7.17 -18.12
C SER A 145 -16.10 -6.83 -18.55
N PHE A 146 -16.69 -7.52 -19.54
CA PHE A 146 -18.00 -7.09 -20.08
C PHE A 146 -19.17 -7.30 -19.11
N HIS A 147 -19.03 -8.20 -18.12
CA HIS A 147 -19.99 -8.34 -17.03
C HIS A 147 -20.11 -7.10 -16.12
N MET A 148 -19.13 -6.18 -16.13
CA MET A 148 -19.20 -4.90 -15.41
C MET A 148 -20.32 -3.97 -15.92
N ALA A 149 -20.86 -4.23 -17.12
CA ALA A 149 -22.03 -3.53 -17.66
C ALA A 149 -23.24 -3.54 -16.70
N LEU A 150 -23.40 -4.63 -15.93
CA LEU A 150 -24.58 -4.83 -15.08
C LEU A 150 -24.69 -3.77 -13.98
N ALA A 151 -23.57 -3.39 -13.36
CA ALA A 151 -23.57 -2.36 -12.32
C ALA A 151 -23.94 -0.97 -12.87
N HIS A 152 -23.56 -0.67 -14.12
CA HIS A 152 -24.00 0.54 -14.81
C HIS A 152 -25.50 0.51 -15.11
N LYS A 153 -26.03 -0.61 -15.60
CA LYS A 153 -27.45 -0.75 -15.92
C LYS A 153 -28.34 -0.67 -14.67
N LEU A 154 -27.88 -1.24 -13.55
CA LEU A 154 -28.48 -1.13 -12.21
C LEU A 154 -28.24 0.24 -11.53
N LYS A 155 -27.27 1.03 -12.01
CA LYS A 155 -26.88 2.36 -11.50
C LYS A 155 -26.36 2.34 -10.06
N VAL A 156 -25.59 1.30 -9.74
CA VAL A 156 -24.99 1.02 -8.43
C VAL A 156 -23.46 1.00 -8.50
N PRO A 157 -22.73 1.21 -7.38
CA PRO A 157 -21.29 0.97 -7.34
C PRO A 157 -20.94 -0.50 -7.62
N GLN A 158 -19.72 -0.74 -8.10
CA GLN A 158 -19.17 -2.09 -8.24
C GLN A 158 -17.85 -2.27 -7.49
N VAL A 159 -17.67 -3.49 -6.98
CA VAL A 159 -16.42 -3.99 -6.39
C VAL A 159 -15.99 -5.22 -7.18
N VAL A 160 -14.68 -5.45 -7.31
CA VAL A 160 -14.12 -6.56 -8.08
C VAL A 160 -13.38 -7.53 -7.15
N ALA A 161 -13.69 -8.82 -7.24
CA ALA A 161 -13.08 -9.89 -6.43
C ALA A 161 -12.19 -10.81 -7.27
N ILE A 162 -10.93 -11.00 -6.86
CA ILE A 162 -9.95 -11.87 -7.53
C ILE A 162 -9.20 -12.81 -6.56
N SER A 163 -8.85 -14.00 -7.04
CA SER A 163 -8.15 -15.02 -6.24
C SER A 163 -6.61 -14.91 -6.26
N ASN A 164 -6.06 -13.90 -6.95
CA ASN A 164 -4.63 -13.71 -7.20
C ASN A 164 -4.23 -12.25 -6.95
N PRO A 165 -2.94 -11.94 -6.73
CA PRO A 165 -2.45 -10.56 -6.64
C PRO A 165 -2.88 -9.69 -7.83
N PRO A 166 -3.05 -8.36 -7.64
CA PRO A 166 -3.67 -7.46 -8.62
C PRO A 166 -2.76 -7.12 -9.82
N SER A 167 -1.74 -7.94 -10.13
CA SER A 167 -0.69 -7.68 -11.13
C SER A 167 -1.22 -7.40 -12.54
N TYR A 168 -2.36 -7.98 -12.91
CA TYR A 168 -3.00 -7.81 -14.22
C TYR A 168 -4.13 -6.78 -14.22
N ILE A 169 -4.79 -6.50 -13.08
CA ILE A 169 -6.04 -5.73 -13.02
C ILE A 169 -5.99 -4.47 -12.14
N GLY A 170 -5.07 -4.37 -11.17
CA GLY A 170 -4.94 -3.20 -10.29
C GLY A 170 -4.69 -1.88 -11.03
N HIS A 171 -4.14 -1.96 -12.25
CA HIS A 171 -3.96 -0.80 -13.12
C HIS A 171 -5.29 -0.13 -13.54
N LYS A 172 -6.43 -0.84 -13.51
CA LYS A 172 -7.77 -0.26 -13.70
C LYS A 172 -8.16 0.75 -12.61
N LEU A 173 -7.53 0.66 -11.44
CA LEU A 173 -7.63 1.65 -10.35
C LEU A 173 -6.38 2.54 -10.22
N GLY A 174 -5.41 2.39 -11.14
CA GLY A 174 -4.15 3.15 -11.15
C GLY A 174 -3.03 2.57 -10.28
N ASN A 175 -3.12 1.32 -9.80
CA ASN A 175 -2.08 0.73 -8.94
C ASN A 175 -0.76 0.51 -9.72
N PRO A 176 0.42 0.85 -9.16
CA PRO A 176 1.70 0.78 -9.86
C PRO A 176 2.18 -0.65 -10.20
N HIS A 177 3.19 -0.72 -11.07
CA HIS A 177 3.82 -1.95 -11.56
C HIS A 177 5.35 -1.94 -11.32
N GLU A 178 5.78 -2.54 -10.21
CA GLU A 178 7.13 -2.38 -9.66
C GLU A 178 8.11 -3.47 -10.12
N LEU A 179 8.37 -3.51 -11.43
CA LEU A 179 9.01 -4.65 -12.13
C LEU A 179 10.46 -4.96 -11.72
N SER A 180 11.14 -4.08 -11.00
CA SER A 180 12.51 -4.32 -10.50
C SER A 180 12.55 -5.17 -9.23
N TYR A 181 11.47 -5.21 -8.43
CA TYR A 181 11.44 -5.96 -7.17
C TYR A 181 10.16 -6.77 -6.91
N VAL A 182 9.02 -6.43 -7.53
CA VAL A 182 7.79 -7.23 -7.47
C VAL A 182 7.78 -8.24 -8.64
N PRO A 183 7.73 -9.56 -8.37
CA PRO A 183 7.64 -10.56 -9.42
C PRO A 183 6.25 -10.56 -10.09
N THR A 184 6.25 -10.68 -11.41
CA THR A 184 5.06 -10.99 -12.20
C THR A 184 4.62 -12.42 -11.90
N THR A 185 3.33 -12.71 -12.04
CA THR A 185 2.80 -14.08 -12.04
C THR A 185 3.65 -14.99 -12.95
N TYR A 186 3.88 -16.22 -12.52
CA TYR A 186 4.79 -17.22 -13.13
C TYR A 186 6.30 -17.02 -12.90
N LEU A 187 6.75 -16.02 -12.12
CA LEU A 187 8.14 -15.91 -11.66
C LEU A 187 8.30 -16.33 -10.18
N PRO A 188 8.77 -17.56 -9.88
CA PRO A 188 9.02 -17.99 -8.49
C PRO A 188 10.31 -17.37 -7.93
N ILE A 189 10.21 -16.73 -6.76
CA ILE A 189 11.30 -16.06 -6.03
C ILE A 189 11.34 -16.61 -4.60
N THR A 190 12.54 -16.86 -4.07
CA THR A 190 12.72 -17.38 -2.70
C THR A 190 12.36 -16.32 -1.65
N LEU A 191 11.96 -16.74 -0.46
CA LEU A 191 11.51 -15.88 0.63
C LEU A 191 12.65 -14.96 1.13
N GLY A 192 12.76 -13.75 0.55
CA GLY A 192 13.81 -12.76 0.86
C GLY A 192 14.97 -12.71 -0.15
N GLU A 193 14.81 -13.33 -1.33
CA GLU A 193 15.77 -13.25 -2.43
C GLU A 193 15.50 -12.01 -3.30
N ASN A 194 16.51 -11.14 -3.44
CA ASN A 194 16.44 -10.01 -4.37
C ASN A 194 16.59 -10.51 -5.81
N MET A 195 15.83 -9.93 -6.76
CA MET A 195 15.96 -10.30 -8.17
C MET A 195 17.28 -9.78 -8.77
N ASP A 196 18.16 -10.72 -9.13
CA ASP A 196 19.33 -10.46 -9.95
C ASP A 196 18.98 -9.95 -11.36
N LEU A 197 19.99 -9.56 -12.13
CA LEU A 197 19.83 -9.02 -13.49
C LEU A 197 19.05 -9.96 -14.42
N GLY A 198 19.27 -11.27 -14.33
CA GLY A 198 18.59 -12.27 -15.15
C GLY A 198 17.13 -12.45 -14.72
N LYS A 199 16.87 -12.48 -13.41
CA LYS A 199 15.51 -12.51 -12.86
C LYS A 199 14.71 -11.24 -13.21
N ARG A 200 15.30 -10.05 -13.10
CA ARG A 200 14.65 -8.78 -13.52
C ARG A 200 14.40 -8.73 -15.03
N ALA A 201 15.35 -9.17 -15.86
CA ALA A 201 15.15 -9.28 -17.30
C ALA A 201 14.01 -10.25 -17.67
N TYR A 202 13.97 -11.43 -17.04
CA TYR A 202 12.87 -12.39 -17.28
C TYR A 202 11.53 -11.89 -16.72
N ASN A 203 11.52 -11.16 -15.60
CA ASN A 203 10.33 -10.50 -15.07
C ASN A 203 9.73 -9.51 -16.08
N ILE A 204 10.56 -8.67 -16.69
CA ILE A 204 10.15 -7.73 -17.73
C ILE A 204 9.63 -8.47 -18.97
N ILE A 205 10.25 -9.57 -19.39
CA ILE A 205 9.77 -10.40 -20.51
C ILE A 205 8.39 -11.02 -20.20
N LEU A 206 8.19 -11.57 -19.00
CA LEU A 206 6.89 -12.10 -18.55
C LEU A 206 5.83 -11.00 -18.46
N PHE A 207 6.17 -9.83 -17.92
CA PHE A 207 5.27 -8.68 -17.85
C PHE A 207 4.86 -8.21 -19.25
N LEU A 208 5.79 -8.06 -20.19
CA LEU A 208 5.48 -7.64 -21.57
C LEU A 208 4.63 -8.68 -22.30
N ALA A 209 4.92 -9.97 -22.16
CA ALA A 209 4.07 -11.04 -22.70
C ALA A 209 2.66 -11.01 -22.08
N GLY A 210 2.56 -10.77 -20.78
CA GLY A 210 1.30 -10.60 -20.06
C GLY A 210 0.51 -9.37 -20.53
N LYS A 211 1.14 -8.21 -20.68
CA LYS A 211 0.47 -6.99 -21.19
C LYS A 211 0.04 -7.14 -22.65
N LEU A 212 0.77 -7.88 -23.48
CA LEU A 212 0.34 -8.21 -24.85
C LEU A 212 -0.89 -9.14 -24.86
N PHE A 213 -0.88 -10.19 -24.02
CA PHE A 213 -2.04 -11.07 -23.82
C PHE A 213 -3.27 -10.29 -23.35
N TRP A 214 -3.13 -9.48 -22.30
CA TRP A 214 -4.24 -8.69 -21.75
C TRP A 214 -4.70 -7.56 -22.68
N TYR A 215 -3.83 -6.95 -23.47
CA TYR A 215 -4.24 -5.97 -24.49
C TYR A 215 -5.08 -6.62 -25.59
N TRP A 216 -4.67 -7.78 -26.09
CA TRP A 216 -5.47 -8.56 -27.04
C TRP A 216 -6.81 -9.00 -26.44
N ALA A 217 -6.81 -9.44 -25.17
CA ALA A 217 -8.01 -9.81 -24.43
C ALA A 217 -8.99 -8.63 -24.28
N GLU A 218 -8.52 -7.44 -23.88
CA GLU A 218 -9.38 -6.25 -23.74
C GLU A 218 -9.89 -5.72 -25.10
N VAL A 219 -9.10 -5.86 -26.19
CA VAL A 219 -9.59 -5.57 -27.55
C VAL A 219 -10.72 -6.52 -27.97
N TRP A 220 -10.58 -7.81 -27.66
CA TRP A 220 -11.63 -8.82 -27.92
C TRP A 220 -12.87 -8.57 -27.04
N ASN A 221 -12.67 -8.35 -25.74
CA ASN A 221 -13.73 -8.04 -24.78
C ASN A 221 -14.50 -6.77 -25.19
N GLY A 222 -13.80 -5.73 -25.64
CA GLY A 222 -14.41 -4.50 -26.13
C GLY A 222 -15.23 -4.72 -27.40
N ALA A 223 -14.71 -5.46 -28.38
CA ALA A 223 -15.46 -5.79 -29.60
C ALA A 223 -16.75 -6.58 -29.30
N VAL A 224 -16.72 -7.48 -28.32
CA VAL A 224 -17.90 -8.25 -27.85
C VAL A 224 -18.84 -7.40 -27.02
N PHE A 225 -18.32 -6.50 -26.18
CA PHE A 225 -19.12 -5.56 -25.39
C PHE A 225 -19.93 -4.61 -26.28
N GLU A 226 -19.30 -3.99 -27.28
CA GLU A 226 -19.98 -3.03 -28.17
C GLU A 226 -21.06 -3.74 -29.03
N GLN A 227 -20.92 -5.05 -29.30
CA GLN A 227 -21.97 -5.86 -29.94
C GLN A 227 -23.18 -6.12 -29.03
N MET A 228 -22.97 -6.29 -27.72
CA MET A 228 -24.05 -6.54 -26.75
C MET A 228 -24.71 -5.26 -26.22
N PHE A 229 -23.93 -4.20 -26.02
CA PHE A 229 -24.32 -3.02 -25.24
C PHE A 229 -24.05 -1.68 -25.93
N GLY A 230 -23.36 -1.62 -27.07
CA GLY A 230 -22.93 -0.36 -27.71
C GLY A 230 -24.08 0.55 -28.22
N ASN A 231 -25.32 0.06 -28.18
CA ASN A 231 -26.55 0.82 -28.49
C ASN A 231 -27.41 1.15 -27.25
N ASP A 232 -26.99 0.75 -26.04
CA ASP A 232 -27.75 0.96 -24.80
C ASP A 232 -27.37 2.33 -24.16
N PRO A 233 -28.31 3.29 -24.06
CA PRO A 233 -28.00 4.64 -23.55
C PRO A 233 -27.75 4.71 -22.03
N ASP A 234 -28.05 3.65 -21.27
CA ASP A 234 -27.72 3.59 -19.82
C ASP A 234 -26.29 3.10 -19.56
N ILE A 235 -25.63 2.53 -20.57
CA ILE A 235 -24.33 1.85 -20.43
C ILE A 235 -23.24 2.68 -21.14
N PRO A 236 -22.14 3.06 -20.47
CA PRO A 236 -21.07 3.80 -21.11
C PRO A 236 -20.20 2.90 -21.98
N ARG A 237 -19.31 3.48 -22.79
CA ARG A 237 -18.39 2.73 -23.66
C ARG A 237 -17.50 1.78 -22.85
N TYR A 238 -17.02 0.71 -23.49
CA TYR A 238 -16.18 -0.31 -22.82
C TYR A 238 -15.01 0.28 -22.01
N SER A 239 -14.34 1.31 -22.56
CA SER A 239 -13.22 2.02 -21.94
C SER A 239 -13.55 2.84 -20.69
N GLU A 240 -14.82 2.91 -20.29
CA GLU A 240 -15.30 3.72 -19.17
C GLU A 240 -15.90 2.89 -18.02
N LEU A 241 -16.09 1.58 -18.20
CA LEU A 241 -16.57 0.65 -17.16
C LEU A 241 -15.70 0.70 -15.90
N ASP A 242 -14.39 0.83 -16.10
CA ASP A 242 -13.39 0.90 -15.03
C ASP A 242 -13.65 2.08 -14.06
N LYS A 243 -14.29 3.16 -14.53
CA LYS A 243 -14.60 4.35 -13.72
C LYS A 243 -15.62 4.09 -12.61
N ASN A 244 -16.43 3.03 -12.69
CA ASN A 244 -17.38 2.66 -11.64
C ASN A 244 -16.77 1.69 -10.59
N ILE A 245 -15.59 1.12 -10.86
CA ILE A 245 -14.90 0.27 -9.89
C ILE A 245 -14.54 1.12 -8.66
N SER A 246 -15.09 0.74 -7.52
CA SER A 246 -14.83 1.38 -6.23
C SER A 246 -13.64 0.74 -5.50
N LEU A 247 -13.58 -0.61 -5.46
CA LEU A 247 -12.49 -1.37 -4.85
C LEU A 247 -12.15 -2.64 -5.65
N ILE A 248 -10.92 -3.14 -5.48
CA ILE A 248 -10.51 -4.51 -5.84
C ILE A 248 -10.15 -5.25 -4.55
N PHE A 249 -10.87 -6.33 -4.24
CA PHE A 249 -10.50 -7.32 -3.21
C PHE A 249 -9.65 -8.42 -3.82
N PHE A 250 -8.54 -8.80 -3.17
CA PHE A 250 -7.72 -9.93 -3.62
C PHE A 250 -7.29 -10.90 -2.52
N ALA A 251 -7.40 -12.20 -2.80
CA ALA A 251 -7.09 -13.28 -1.87
C ALA A 251 -5.57 -13.56 -1.78
N SER A 252 -4.80 -12.60 -1.28
CA SER A 252 -3.38 -12.74 -0.94
C SER A 252 -3.04 -11.83 0.23
N HIS A 253 -1.93 -12.08 0.93
CA HIS A 253 -1.49 -11.29 2.09
C HIS A 253 0.00 -10.96 1.95
N GLY A 254 0.31 -9.77 1.42
CA GLY A 254 1.65 -9.34 1.00
C GLY A 254 2.67 -9.30 2.14
N ILE A 255 2.22 -9.00 3.37
CA ILE A 255 3.02 -9.01 4.60
C ILE A 255 3.70 -10.37 4.84
N SER A 256 2.98 -11.48 4.67
CA SER A 256 3.52 -12.84 4.85
C SER A 256 3.98 -13.48 3.54
N GLU A 257 3.25 -13.26 2.44
CA GLU A 257 3.51 -13.88 1.12
C GLU A 257 4.61 -13.15 0.33
N ARG A 258 5.29 -12.20 0.97
CA ARG A 258 6.57 -11.55 0.61
C ARG A 258 6.68 -10.90 -0.77
N SER A 259 5.57 -10.73 -1.47
CA SER A 259 5.45 -9.73 -2.54
C SER A 259 5.20 -8.35 -1.92
N ILE A 260 6.18 -7.84 -1.17
CA ILE A 260 6.13 -6.48 -0.60
C ILE A 260 6.03 -5.49 -1.77
N ARG A 261 4.89 -4.82 -1.85
CA ARG A 261 4.47 -3.97 -2.98
C ARG A 261 3.70 -2.76 -2.46
N PRO A 262 3.77 -1.62 -3.16
CA PRO A 262 2.96 -0.45 -2.81
C PRO A 262 1.55 -0.63 -3.39
N ASN A 263 0.53 -0.53 -2.54
CA ASN A 263 -0.89 -0.64 -2.91
C ASN A 263 -1.59 0.72 -2.72
N LEU A 264 -2.55 1.03 -3.59
CA LEU A 264 -3.52 2.10 -3.36
C LEU A 264 -4.54 1.70 -2.27
N PRO A 265 -5.14 2.67 -1.53
CA PRO A 265 -6.22 2.42 -0.57
C PRO A 265 -7.46 1.71 -1.13
N THR A 266 -7.59 1.58 -2.46
CA THR A 266 -8.70 0.90 -3.14
C THR A 266 -8.40 -0.56 -3.52
N VAL A 267 -7.21 -1.06 -3.19
CA VAL A 267 -6.70 -2.39 -3.58
C VAL A 267 -6.45 -3.20 -2.30
N ILE A 268 -7.48 -3.92 -1.85
CA ILE A 268 -7.61 -4.46 -0.49
C ILE A 268 -7.20 -5.94 -0.42
N GLU A 269 -6.35 -6.27 0.54
CA GLU A 269 -5.91 -7.65 0.81
C GLU A 269 -6.91 -8.39 1.72
N VAL A 270 -7.49 -9.47 1.18
CA VAL A 270 -8.36 -10.43 1.89
C VAL A 270 -7.80 -11.85 1.78
N GLY A 271 -6.47 -11.97 1.91
CA GLY A 271 -5.78 -13.25 1.95
C GLY A 271 -6.27 -14.13 3.10
N GLY A 272 -6.82 -15.30 2.74
CA GLY A 272 -7.37 -16.28 3.67
C GLY A 272 -8.88 -16.18 3.90
N ILE A 273 -9.62 -15.41 3.09
CA ILE A 273 -11.08 -15.20 3.26
C ILE A 273 -11.92 -16.48 3.32
N GLN A 274 -11.45 -17.59 2.73
CA GLN A 274 -12.12 -18.90 2.77
C GLN A 274 -11.81 -19.73 4.02
N ILE A 275 -11.07 -19.19 4.97
CA ILE A 275 -10.61 -19.89 6.18
C ILE A 275 -11.35 -19.30 7.38
N LYS A 276 -12.26 -20.09 7.95
CA LYS A 276 -12.92 -19.76 9.22
C LYS A 276 -11.89 -19.70 10.35
N GLU A 277 -11.97 -18.67 11.19
CA GLU A 277 -11.05 -18.50 12.32
C GLU A 277 -11.28 -19.53 13.42
N THR A 278 -12.55 -19.91 13.61
CA THR A 278 -12.98 -21.09 14.36
C THR A 278 -13.43 -22.15 13.35
N PRO A 279 -12.79 -23.33 13.28
CA PRO A 279 -13.21 -24.41 12.39
C PRO A 279 -14.61 -24.94 12.73
N ASP A 280 -15.32 -25.44 11.71
CA ASP A 280 -16.58 -26.14 11.90
C ASP A 280 -16.38 -27.50 12.60
N PRO A 281 -17.37 -28.02 13.35
CA PRO A 281 -17.32 -29.38 13.88
C PRO A 281 -17.22 -30.41 12.75
N LEU A 282 -16.16 -31.22 12.76
CA LEU A 282 -15.97 -32.29 11.77
C LEU A 282 -17.11 -33.33 11.82
N PRO A 283 -17.60 -33.82 10.67
CA PRO A 283 -18.50 -34.96 10.60
C PRO A 283 -18.01 -36.15 11.42
N GLN A 284 -18.90 -36.83 12.13
CA GLN A 284 -18.56 -37.81 13.17
C GLN A 284 -17.58 -38.90 12.70
N ASN A 285 -17.72 -39.39 11.46
CA ASN A 285 -16.81 -40.38 10.87
C ASN A 285 -15.38 -39.82 10.64
N LEU A 286 -15.23 -38.56 10.23
CA LEU A 286 -13.94 -37.89 10.07
C LEU A 286 -13.31 -37.59 11.44
N LYS A 287 -14.14 -37.17 12.41
CA LYS A 287 -13.73 -36.95 13.80
C LYS A 287 -13.17 -38.23 14.43
N GLU A 288 -13.95 -39.30 14.46
CA GLU A 288 -13.54 -40.60 15.04
C GLU A 288 -12.29 -41.16 14.35
N PHE A 289 -12.18 -41.04 13.03
CA PHE A 289 -11.00 -41.50 12.27
C PHE A 289 -9.73 -40.70 12.59
N LEU A 290 -9.85 -39.42 12.95
CA LEU A 290 -8.74 -38.54 13.33
C LEU A 290 -8.41 -38.58 14.83
N GLU A 291 -9.38 -38.86 15.69
CA GLU A 291 -9.16 -39.11 17.12
C GLU A 291 -8.42 -40.44 17.32
N ASN A 292 -8.77 -41.48 16.55
CA ASN A 292 -8.08 -42.79 16.52
C ASN A 292 -6.82 -42.81 15.62
N ALA A 293 -6.01 -41.74 15.66
CA ALA A 293 -4.79 -41.58 14.86
C ALA A 293 -3.53 -41.27 15.71
N PRO A 294 -3.02 -42.24 16.52
CA PRO A 294 -1.93 -42.01 17.47
C PRO A 294 -0.59 -41.64 16.80
N ASP A 295 -0.22 -42.31 15.70
CA ASP A 295 0.94 -41.95 14.86
C ASP A 295 0.71 -40.67 14.01
N GLY A 296 -0.43 -39.99 14.21
CA GLY A 296 -0.89 -38.86 13.41
C GLY A 296 -1.61 -39.27 12.11
N ALA A 297 -2.01 -38.26 11.35
CA ALA A 297 -2.78 -38.42 10.13
C ALA A 297 -2.27 -37.54 8.98
N ILE A 298 -2.61 -37.93 7.76
CA ILE A 298 -2.25 -37.28 6.50
C ILE A 298 -3.55 -36.95 5.74
N LEU A 299 -3.64 -35.74 5.20
CA LEU A 299 -4.68 -35.39 4.23
C LEU A 299 -4.10 -35.43 2.81
N LEU A 300 -4.80 -36.03 1.86
CA LEU A 300 -4.44 -36.07 0.44
C LEU A 300 -5.56 -35.47 -0.41
N SER A 301 -5.28 -34.34 -1.05
CA SER A 301 -6.22 -33.64 -1.93
C SER A 301 -5.56 -33.12 -3.20
N LEU A 302 -5.91 -33.75 -4.33
CA LEU A 302 -5.51 -33.27 -5.66
C LEU A 302 -6.46 -32.20 -6.23
N GLY A 303 -7.28 -31.57 -5.38
CA GLY A 303 -8.16 -30.45 -5.73
C GLY A 303 -9.48 -30.86 -6.39
N THR A 304 -10.06 -29.94 -7.15
CA THR A 304 -11.38 -30.08 -7.81
C THR A 304 -11.29 -30.47 -9.28
N ASN A 305 -10.22 -30.07 -9.97
CA ASN A 305 -10.09 -30.20 -11.43
C ASN A 305 -9.32 -31.46 -11.88
N ILE A 306 -8.71 -32.19 -10.94
CA ILE A 306 -8.09 -33.49 -11.20
C ILE A 306 -9.13 -34.58 -10.86
N LYS A 307 -9.46 -35.38 -11.87
CA LYS A 307 -10.40 -36.51 -11.78
C LYS A 307 -9.64 -37.85 -11.91
N ARG A 308 -10.25 -38.95 -11.46
CA ARG A 308 -9.75 -40.34 -11.62
C ARG A 308 -9.37 -40.66 -13.06
N SER A 309 -10.09 -40.12 -14.04
CA SER A 309 -9.82 -40.27 -15.49
C SER A 309 -8.59 -39.50 -16.00
N HIS A 310 -8.03 -38.57 -15.22
CA HIS A 310 -6.84 -37.79 -15.58
C HIS A 310 -5.53 -38.45 -15.08
N LEU A 311 -5.62 -39.50 -14.27
CA LEU A 311 -4.48 -40.15 -13.61
C LEU A 311 -4.14 -41.51 -14.25
N ASN A 312 -2.85 -41.84 -14.34
CA ASN A 312 -2.41 -43.17 -14.73
C ASN A 312 -2.71 -44.18 -13.60
N GLN A 313 -3.33 -45.32 -13.95
CA GLN A 313 -3.59 -46.42 -13.01
C GLN A 313 -2.32 -46.89 -12.29
N GLN A 314 -1.16 -46.88 -12.96
CA GLN A 314 0.13 -47.21 -12.33
C GLN A 314 0.48 -46.22 -11.21
N THR A 315 0.35 -44.90 -11.45
CA THR A 315 0.58 -43.86 -10.43
C THR A 315 -0.36 -44.03 -9.24
N VAL A 316 -1.65 -44.28 -9.50
CA VAL A 316 -2.67 -44.49 -8.47
C VAL A 316 -2.35 -45.75 -7.63
N GLY A 317 -1.91 -46.83 -8.29
CA GLY A 317 -1.45 -48.06 -7.62
C GLY A 317 -0.20 -47.85 -6.76
N THR A 318 0.80 -47.11 -7.27
CA THR A 318 1.98 -46.69 -6.49
C THR A 318 1.58 -45.90 -5.25
N MET A 319 0.69 -44.92 -5.40
CA MET A 319 0.20 -44.10 -4.29
C MET A 319 -0.51 -44.96 -3.25
N PHE A 320 -1.44 -45.84 -3.66
CA PHE A 320 -2.12 -46.76 -2.74
C PHE A 320 -1.13 -47.71 -2.02
N LYS A 321 -0.17 -48.29 -2.74
CA LYS A 321 0.83 -49.22 -2.17
C LYS A 321 1.69 -48.56 -1.08
N VAL A 322 2.09 -47.29 -1.28
CA VAL A 322 2.85 -46.54 -0.27
C VAL A 322 1.95 -46.13 0.90
N LEU A 323 0.79 -45.53 0.62
CA LEU A 323 -0.09 -44.98 1.66
C LEU A 323 -0.69 -46.06 2.58
N SER A 324 -0.97 -47.26 2.05
CA SER A 324 -1.49 -48.40 2.84
C SER A 324 -0.46 -49.01 3.79
N GLN A 325 0.84 -48.72 3.62
CA GLN A 325 1.91 -49.20 4.50
C GLN A 325 2.32 -48.18 5.58
N LEU A 326 1.67 -47.00 5.63
CA LEU A 326 1.96 -45.99 6.64
C LEU A 326 1.25 -46.32 7.96
N LYS A 327 1.91 -46.00 9.08
CA LYS A 327 1.27 -46.04 10.41
C LYS A 327 0.22 -44.94 10.56
N GLN A 328 0.42 -43.83 9.85
CA GLN A 328 -0.51 -42.71 9.82
C GLN A 328 -1.85 -43.12 9.20
N LYS A 329 -2.92 -42.57 9.75
CA LYS A 329 -4.24 -42.54 9.11
C LYS A 329 -4.20 -41.59 7.91
N VAL A 330 -4.83 -41.95 6.79
CA VAL A 330 -4.83 -41.18 5.55
C VAL A 330 -6.26 -40.86 5.14
N ILE A 331 -6.59 -39.58 5.02
CA ILE A 331 -7.85 -39.13 4.41
C ILE A 331 -7.54 -38.79 2.95
N TRP A 332 -8.16 -39.49 1.99
CA TRP A 332 -7.91 -39.33 0.56
C TRP A 332 -9.17 -38.84 -0.16
N LYS A 333 -9.13 -37.60 -0.68
CA LYS A 333 -10.19 -37.09 -1.56
C LYS A 333 -10.18 -37.85 -2.90
N TRP A 334 -11.27 -38.54 -3.22
CA TRP A 334 -11.39 -39.39 -4.40
C TRP A 334 -12.75 -39.24 -5.06
N ASP A 335 -12.78 -38.92 -6.36
CA ASP A 335 -13.99 -38.55 -7.10
C ASP A 335 -14.86 -39.73 -7.57
N ASP A 336 -14.36 -40.97 -7.41
CA ASP A 336 -14.99 -42.19 -7.93
C ASP A 336 -15.03 -43.26 -6.83
N LEU A 337 -15.98 -43.14 -5.90
CA LEU A 337 -16.06 -44.00 -4.71
C LEU A 337 -16.43 -45.46 -5.02
N ASP A 338 -17.02 -45.72 -6.19
CA ASP A 338 -17.27 -47.09 -6.68
C ASP A 338 -15.98 -47.75 -7.19
N ASN A 339 -15.01 -46.96 -7.69
CA ASN A 339 -13.71 -47.44 -8.19
C ASN A 339 -12.55 -46.92 -7.33
N LEU A 340 -12.48 -47.38 -6.08
CA LEU A 340 -11.39 -47.05 -5.16
C LEU A 340 -10.01 -47.53 -5.65
N PRO A 341 -8.91 -46.81 -5.34
CA PRO A 341 -7.53 -47.26 -5.59
C PRO A 341 -7.16 -48.59 -4.93
N GLY A 342 -7.84 -48.96 -3.86
CA GLY A 342 -7.63 -50.16 -3.05
C GLY A 342 -8.44 -50.09 -1.75
N LYS A 343 -8.16 -50.99 -0.80
CA LYS A 343 -8.77 -50.99 0.54
C LYS A 343 -7.69 -51.23 1.60
N SER A 344 -7.69 -50.43 2.67
CA SER A 344 -6.79 -50.56 3.82
C SER A 344 -7.39 -49.84 5.03
N ASP A 345 -7.28 -50.40 6.23
CA ASP A 345 -7.89 -49.86 7.46
C ASP A 345 -7.29 -48.52 7.92
N ASN A 346 -6.16 -48.12 7.33
CA ASN A 346 -5.55 -46.81 7.55
C ASN A 346 -5.99 -45.74 6.52
N ILE A 347 -6.77 -46.06 5.48
CA ILE A 347 -7.21 -45.10 4.45
C ILE A 347 -8.74 -44.89 4.50
N LEU A 348 -9.17 -43.63 4.59
CA LEU A 348 -10.57 -43.22 4.45
C LEU A 348 -10.74 -42.39 3.16
N TYR A 349 -11.62 -42.85 2.29
CA TYR A 349 -11.96 -42.21 1.02
C TYR A 349 -13.22 -41.34 1.15
N ALA A 350 -13.22 -40.17 0.50
CA ALA A 350 -14.39 -39.30 0.42
C ALA A 350 -14.42 -38.48 -0.87
N HIS A 351 -15.61 -38.25 -1.44
CA HIS A 351 -15.80 -37.42 -2.64
C HIS A 351 -15.53 -35.93 -2.37
N TRP A 352 -16.05 -35.44 -1.25
CA TRP A 352 -15.86 -34.07 -0.75
C TRP A 352 -15.37 -34.10 0.70
N LEU A 353 -14.68 -33.04 1.14
CA LEU A 353 -14.06 -32.93 2.46
C LEU A 353 -14.11 -31.47 2.96
N PRO A 354 -14.37 -31.24 4.26
CA PRO A 354 -14.12 -29.95 4.92
C PRO A 354 -12.60 -29.75 5.07
N GLN A 355 -11.94 -29.31 3.99
CA GLN A 355 -10.48 -29.35 3.87
C GLN A 355 -9.79 -28.46 4.91
N THR A 356 -10.29 -27.25 5.15
CA THR A 356 -9.72 -26.32 6.14
C THR A 356 -9.87 -26.85 7.57
N ASP A 357 -11.00 -27.45 7.90
CA ASP A 357 -11.30 -27.93 9.27
C ASP A 357 -10.53 -29.21 9.60
N ILE A 358 -10.33 -30.08 8.61
CA ILE A 358 -9.39 -31.21 8.72
C ILE A 358 -7.97 -30.67 8.89
N LEU A 359 -7.55 -29.68 8.10
CA LEU A 359 -6.23 -29.04 8.24
C LEU A 359 -6.06 -28.32 9.58
N ALA A 360 -7.12 -27.87 10.25
CA ALA A 360 -7.05 -27.33 11.60
C ALA A 360 -6.73 -28.40 12.66
N HIS A 361 -7.17 -29.65 12.44
CA HIS A 361 -7.13 -30.72 13.44
C HIS A 361 -5.68 -31.04 13.93
N PRO A 362 -5.43 -31.19 15.24
CA PRO A 362 -4.08 -31.37 15.78
C PRO A 362 -3.39 -32.66 15.30
N ASN A 363 -4.15 -33.70 14.95
CA ASN A 363 -3.57 -34.97 14.49
C ASN A 363 -3.13 -34.97 13.02
N ILE A 364 -3.57 -34.02 12.17
CA ILE A 364 -2.99 -33.87 10.83
C ILE A 364 -1.54 -33.38 10.94
N LYS A 365 -0.60 -34.13 10.33
CA LYS A 365 0.84 -33.86 10.34
C LYS A 365 1.40 -33.51 8.96
N LEU A 366 0.73 -33.92 7.87
CA LEU A 366 1.15 -33.68 6.48
C LEU A 366 -0.08 -33.43 5.58
N PHE A 367 0.06 -32.50 4.63
CA PHE A 367 -0.87 -32.32 3.52
C PHE A 367 -0.21 -32.68 2.17
N ILE A 368 -0.65 -33.77 1.56
CA ILE A 368 -0.25 -34.17 0.21
C ILE A 368 -1.21 -33.46 -0.77
N THR A 369 -0.68 -32.60 -1.63
CA THR A 369 -1.48 -31.61 -2.36
C THR A 369 -1.05 -31.43 -3.81
N HIS A 370 -2.00 -31.15 -4.70
CA HIS A 370 -1.72 -30.67 -6.06
C HIS A 370 -1.12 -29.24 -6.13
N ALA A 371 -0.87 -28.58 -5.00
CA ALA A 371 -0.30 -27.22 -4.93
C ALA A 371 -1.15 -26.09 -5.55
N GLY A 372 -2.48 -26.25 -5.63
CA GLY A 372 -3.38 -25.12 -5.92
C GLY A 372 -3.40 -24.10 -4.77
N LYS A 373 -3.40 -22.80 -5.12
CA LYS A 373 -3.27 -21.66 -4.17
C LYS A 373 -4.12 -21.75 -2.90
N GLY A 374 -5.42 -22.05 -3.02
CA GLY A 374 -6.34 -22.12 -1.87
C GLY A 374 -5.88 -23.11 -0.79
N GLY A 375 -5.66 -24.38 -1.18
CA GLY A 375 -5.21 -25.42 -0.26
C GLY A 375 -3.81 -25.20 0.32
N ILE A 376 -2.91 -24.52 -0.42
CA ILE A 376 -1.64 -24.06 0.15
C ILE A 376 -1.88 -23.01 1.24
N THR A 377 -2.75 -22.02 0.99
CA THR A 377 -3.07 -20.98 1.97
C THR A 377 -3.79 -21.54 3.21
N GLU A 378 -4.65 -22.56 3.06
CA GLU A 378 -5.26 -23.29 4.19
C GLU A 378 -4.21 -24.03 5.03
N ALA A 379 -3.31 -24.80 4.39
CA ALA A 379 -2.24 -25.51 5.09
C ALA A 379 -1.23 -24.56 5.75
N GLN A 380 -0.92 -23.43 5.10
CA GLN A 380 -0.11 -22.35 5.64
C GLN A 380 -0.73 -21.70 6.88
N TYR A 381 -2.03 -21.38 6.84
CA TYR A 381 -2.75 -20.77 7.98
C TYR A 381 -2.73 -21.70 9.21
N HIS A 382 -3.00 -23.00 9.00
CA HIS A 382 -3.01 -24.01 10.07
C HIS A 382 -1.62 -24.55 10.44
N GLY A 383 -0.56 -24.10 9.77
CA GLY A 383 0.82 -24.51 10.06
C GLY A 383 1.11 -25.98 9.75
N LYS A 384 0.56 -26.52 8.67
CA LYS A 384 0.74 -27.92 8.23
C LYS A 384 1.77 -28.00 7.09
N PRO A 385 2.83 -28.82 7.21
CA PRO A 385 3.81 -28.99 6.13
C PRO A 385 3.22 -29.85 5.00
N MET A 386 3.85 -29.78 3.83
CA MET A 386 3.25 -30.24 2.57
C MET A 386 4.15 -31.15 1.73
N LEU A 387 3.54 -32.00 0.90
CA LEU A 387 4.19 -32.69 -0.21
C LEU A 387 3.40 -32.33 -1.48
N ALA A 388 4.03 -31.60 -2.39
CA ALA A 388 3.40 -31.11 -3.60
C ALA A 388 3.53 -32.11 -4.76
N LEU A 389 2.40 -32.41 -5.40
CA LEU A 389 2.26 -33.21 -6.61
C LEU A 389 1.60 -32.34 -7.72
N PRO A 390 2.26 -31.26 -8.17
CA PRO A 390 1.67 -30.28 -9.09
C PRO A 390 1.45 -30.87 -10.49
N VAL A 391 0.46 -30.33 -11.22
CA VAL A 391 0.14 -30.80 -12.58
C VAL A 391 0.02 -29.65 -13.59
N PHE A 392 -0.72 -28.57 -13.30
CA PHE A 392 -0.98 -27.51 -14.31
C PHE A 392 -1.33 -26.12 -13.75
N PHE A 393 -1.49 -25.14 -14.64
CA PHE A 393 -1.67 -23.71 -14.32
C PHE A 393 -0.59 -23.16 -13.38
N ASP A 394 -0.99 -22.65 -12.21
CA ASP A 394 -0.15 -22.04 -11.17
C ASP A 394 0.57 -23.06 -10.28
N GLN A 395 0.13 -24.33 -10.31
CA GLN A 395 0.56 -25.38 -9.38
C GLN A 395 2.08 -25.61 -9.37
N PRO A 396 2.80 -25.70 -10.52
CA PRO A 396 4.25 -25.94 -10.50
C PRO A 396 5.04 -24.80 -9.86
N GLN A 397 4.63 -23.55 -10.10
CA GLN A 397 5.27 -22.36 -9.53
C GLN A 397 4.93 -22.21 -8.03
N ASN A 398 3.69 -22.52 -7.62
CA ASN A 398 3.31 -22.59 -6.21
C ASN A 398 4.09 -23.66 -5.44
N ALA A 399 4.20 -24.87 -6.01
CA ALA A 399 4.96 -25.98 -5.41
C ALA A 399 6.43 -25.62 -5.23
N LYS A 400 7.05 -25.05 -6.28
CA LYS A 400 8.43 -24.57 -6.23
C LYS A 400 8.61 -23.45 -5.17
N ALA A 401 7.68 -22.51 -5.06
CA ALA A 401 7.72 -21.47 -4.03
C ALA A 401 7.60 -22.06 -2.62
N MET A 402 6.68 -23.01 -2.40
CA MET A 402 6.48 -23.75 -1.14
C MET A 402 7.75 -24.52 -0.72
N GLU A 403 8.44 -25.15 -1.67
CA GLU A 403 9.69 -25.86 -1.45
C GLU A 403 10.87 -24.90 -1.17
N GLN A 404 10.99 -23.80 -1.93
CA GLN A 404 11.95 -22.71 -1.68
C GLN A 404 11.73 -22.03 -0.31
N GLN A 405 10.47 -21.98 0.17
CA GLN A 405 10.09 -21.49 1.50
C GLN A 405 10.33 -22.52 2.62
N GLY A 406 10.69 -23.77 2.27
CA GLY A 406 10.90 -24.84 3.23
C GLY A 406 9.61 -25.31 3.91
N PHE A 407 8.43 -25.12 3.31
CA PHE A 407 7.15 -25.60 3.84
C PHE A 407 6.83 -27.04 3.41
N GLY A 408 7.56 -27.57 2.43
CA GLY A 408 7.38 -28.90 1.91
C GLY A 408 8.43 -29.29 0.87
N ILE A 409 8.15 -30.36 0.13
CA ILE A 409 8.93 -30.79 -1.05
C ILE A 409 8.02 -30.93 -2.28
N THR A 410 8.60 -30.89 -3.47
CA THR A 410 7.89 -31.11 -4.75
C THR A 410 8.27 -32.47 -5.35
N GLN A 411 7.28 -33.21 -5.84
CA GLN A 411 7.49 -34.46 -6.60
C GLN A 411 6.63 -34.48 -7.86
N SER A 412 7.15 -35.05 -8.94
CA SER A 412 6.45 -35.15 -10.22
C SER A 412 5.44 -36.30 -10.18
N LEU A 413 4.14 -35.99 -10.23
CA LEU A 413 3.05 -36.98 -10.27
C LEU A 413 3.15 -37.91 -11.50
N LEU A 414 3.72 -37.42 -12.60
CA LEU A 414 3.89 -38.15 -13.86
C LEU A 414 5.02 -39.21 -13.79
N THR A 415 5.94 -39.08 -12.83
CA THR A 415 7.12 -39.94 -12.67
C THR A 415 7.27 -40.42 -11.23
N LEU A 416 6.14 -40.56 -10.52
CA LEU A 416 6.11 -40.91 -9.10
C LEU A 416 6.31 -42.42 -8.91
N ASP A 417 7.37 -42.79 -8.21
CA ASP A 417 7.71 -44.17 -7.87
C ASP A 417 7.58 -44.43 -6.36
N GLU A 418 7.56 -45.71 -5.99
CA GLU A 418 7.38 -46.17 -4.61
C GLU A 418 8.49 -45.70 -3.66
N GLN A 419 9.75 -45.68 -4.12
CA GLN A 419 10.90 -45.30 -3.31
C GLN A 419 10.95 -43.78 -3.11
N SER A 420 10.76 -42.99 -4.19
CA SER A 420 10.76 -41.52 -4.08
C SER A 420 9.57 -41.02 -3.27
N PHE A 421 8.36 -41.57 -3.45
CA PHE A 421 7.18 -41.15 -2.70
C PHE A 421 7.29 -41.52 -1.21
N THR A 422 7.73 -42.75 -0.89
CA THR A 422 7.97 -43.17 0.51
C THR A 422 9.02 -42.28 1.19
N LYS A 423 10.14 -42.02 0.52
CA LYS A 423 11.20 -41.14 1.03
C LYS A 423 10.69 -39.71 1.22
N GLY A 424 9.86 -39.22 0.30
CA GLY A 424 9.30 -37.88 0.34
C GLY A 424 8.35 -37.66 1.51
N ILE A 425 7.43 -38.61 1.74
CA ILE A 425 6.51 -38.58 2.88
C ILE A 425 7.28 -38.57 4.22
N ARG A 426 8.31 -39.43 4.34
CA ARG A 426 9.16 -39.48 5.55
C ARG A 426 9.95 -38.20 5.76
N GLU A 427 10.61 -37.67 4.72
CA GLU A 427 11.38 -36.42 4.84
C GLU A 427 10.52 -35.26 5.35
N VAL A 428 9.25 -35.14 4.95
CA VAL A 428 8.38 -34.05 5.44
C VAL A 428 7.80 -34.32 6.84
N LEU A 429 7.50 -35.59 7.19
CA LEU A 429 6.99 -35.96 8.53
C LEU A 429 8.08 -35.98 9.61
N GLU A 430 9.27 -36.46 9.29
CA GLU A 430 10.35 -36.73 10.24
C GLU A 430 11.30 -35.54 10.41
N ASN A 431 11.39 -34.63 9.42
CA ASN A 431 12.28 -33.47 9.48
C ASN A 431 11.58 -32.20 10.04
N PRO A 432 11.87 -31.77 11.29
CA PRO A 432 11.17 -30.66 11.93
C PRO A 432 11.49 -29.29 11.32
N LYS A 433 12.32 -29.19 10.28
CA LYS A 433 12.49 -27.93 9.53
C LYS A 433 11.19 -27.50 8.84
N TYR A 434 10.43 -28.44 8.24
CA TYR A 434 9.23 -28.12 7.47
C TYR A 434 8.11 -27.60 8.37
N ALA A 435 7.80 -28.35 9.44
CA ALA A 435 6.80 -27.97 10.43
C ALA A 435 7.13 -26.63 11.11
N ARG A 436 8.40 -26.36 11.45
CA ARG A 436 8.81 -25.07 12.03
C ARG A 436 8.70 -23.90 11.05
N ALA A 437 9.10 -24.09 9.79
CA ALA A 437 9.03 -23.05 8.76
C ALA A 437 7.57 -22.62 8.50
N VAL A 438 6.68 -23.59 8.25
CA VAL A 438 5.26 -23.30 7.99
C VAL A 438 4.54 -22.82 9.25
N LYS A 439 4.94 -23.26 10.46
CA LYS A 439 4.36 -22.73 11.71
C LYS A 439 4.81 -21.30 12.01
N SER A 440 6.05 -20.92 11.67
CA SER A 440 6.51 -19.53 11.72
C SER A 440 5.70 -18.64 10.76
N PHE A 441 5.49 -19.11 9.52
CA PHE A 441 4.63 -18.44 8.56
C PHE A 441 3.18 -18.31 9.06
N SER A 442 2.60 -19.38 9.63
CA SER A 442 1.24 -19.38 10.24
C SER A 442 1.07 -18.25 11.27
N THR A 443 2.07 -18.02 12.12
CA THR A 443 2.06 -16.90 13.08
C THR A 443 2.07 -15.55 12.37
N ILE A 444 2.99 -15.31 11.43
CA ILE A 444 3.10 -14.03 10.68
C ILE A 444 1.86 -13.79 9.79
N TYR A 445 1.22 -14.84 9.28
CA TYR A 445 0.01 -14.74 8.47
C TYR A 445 -1.20 -14.25 9.29
N ARG A 446 -1.23 -14.59 10.59
CA ARG A 446 -2.33 -14.32 11.53
C ARG A 446 -2.11 -13.06 12.38
N ASP A 447 -0.86 -12.59 12.52
CA ASP A 447 -0.54 -11.30 13.14
C ASP A 447 -0.87 -10.15 12.17
N ARG A 448 -2.14 -9.72 12.19
CA ARG A 448 -2.73 -8.64 11.38
C ARG A 448 -3.75 -7.85 12.23
N PRO A 449 -3.99 -6.55 11.98
CA PRO A 449 -4.84 -5.71 12.85
C PRO A 449 -6.35 -5.93 12.68
N LEU A 450 -6.79 -6.54 11.58
CA LEU A 450 -8.17 -6.97 11.32
C LEU A 450 -8.14 -8.34 10.62
N SER A 451 -9.17 -9.17 10.85
CA SER A 451 -9.30 -10.42 10.09
C SER A 451 -9.61 -10.15 8.61
N ALA A 452 -9.51 -11.18 7.76
CA ALA A 452 -9.97 -11.06 6.37
C ALA A 452 -11.49 -10.80 6.30
N LYS A 453 -12.27 -11.31 7.28
CA LYS A 453 -13.71 -11.13 7.41
C LYS A 453 -14.07 -9.67 7.75
N ASP A 454 -13.45 -9.10 8.78
CA ASP A 454 -13.72 -7.71 9.20
C ASP A 454 -13.26 -6.71 8.14
N THR A 455 -12.14 -7.01 7.48
CA THR A 455 -11.63 -6.23 6.35
C THR A 455 -12.61 -6.21 5.18
N LEU A 456 -13.22 -7.37 4.83
CA LEU A 456 -14.26 -7.43 3.80
C LEU A 456 -15.50 -6.61 4.20
N ILE A 457 -16.04 -6.86 5.40
CA ILE A 457 -17.25 -6.21 5.92
C ILE A 457 -17.06 -4.68 5.93
N TYR A 458 -16.02 -4.18 6.59
CA TYR A 458 -15.76 -2.75 6.70
C TYR A 458 -15.73 -2.05 5.34
N TRP A 459 -15.02 -2.63 4.37
CA TRP A 459 -14.82 -2.01 3.06
C TRP A 459 -16.03 -2.15 2.13
N VAL A 460 -16.83 -3.22 2.26
CA VAL A 460 -18.14 -3.34 1.59
C VAL A 460 -19.10 -2.30 2.14
N ASP A 461 -19.23 -2.20 3.46
CA ASP A 461 -20.08 -1.19 4.09
C ASP A 461 -19.60 0.23 3.78
N TYR A 462 -18.29 0.48 3.68
CA TYR A 462 -17.76 1.78 3.27
C TYR A 462 -18.22 2.17 1.86
N VAL A 463 -18.16 1.24 0.89
CA VAL A 463 -18.66 1.48 -0.47
C VAL A 463 -20.17 1.74 -0.48
N ILE A 464 -20.94 1.08 0.39
CA ILE A 464 -22.38 1.30 0.54
C ILE A 464 -22.67 2.68 1.18
N ARG A 465 -21.99 3.02 2.29
CA ARG A 465 -22.10 4.30 3.03
C ARG A 465 -21.84 5.52 2.15
N HIS A 466 -20.87 5.43 1.24
CA HIS A 466 -20.45 6.54 0.36
C HIS A 466 -21.01 6.44 -1.07
N HIS A 467 -21.91 5.48 -1.33
CA HIS A 467 -22.50 5.21 -2.65
C HIS A 467 -21.45 5.04 -3.77
N GLY A 468 -20.38 4.30 -3.46
CA GLY A 468 -19.15 4.17 -4.23
C GLY A 468 -17.93 4.69 -3.46
N ALA A 469 -16.74 4.59 -4.07
CA ALA A 469 -15.48 5.10 -3.51
C ALA A 469 -14.77 6.11 -4.42
N LYS A 470 -15.54 7.01 -5.07
CA LYS A 470 -15.01 7.95 -6.09
C LYS A 470 -13.94 8.90 -5.55
N HIS A 471 -14.01 9.28 -4.28
CA HIS A 471 -12.99 10.06 -3.58
C HIS A 471 -11.67 9.31 -3.38
N LEU A 472 -11.70 7.97 -3.41
CA LEU A 472 -10.50 7.13 -3.33
C LEU A 472 -9.93 6.75 -4.70
N GLN A 473 -10.58 7.15 -5.80
CA GLN A 473 -10.16 6.80 -7.15
C GLN A 473 -8.89 7.59 -7.55
N SER A 474 -7.87 6.89 -8.04
CA SER A 474 -6.62 7.52 -8.48
C SER A 474 -6.85 8.39 -9.72
N PRO A 475 -6.22 9.58 -9.84
CA PRO A 475 -6.29 10.41 -11.06
C PRO A 475 -5.90 9.65 -12.32
N VAL A 476 -5.06 8.61 -12.19
CA VAL A 476 -4.61 7.72 -13.28
C VAL A 476 -5.79 7.11 -14.05
N VAL A 477 -6.94 6.84 -13.40
CA VAL A 477 -8.17 6.31 -14.02
C VAL A 477 -8.82 7.32 -14.98
N HIS A 478 -8.36 8.57 -15.00
CA HIS A 478 -8.84 9.65 -15.88
C HIS A 478 -7.73 10.22 -16.77
N MET A 479 -6.53 9.64 -16.74
CA MET A 479 -5.37 10.09 -17.53
C MET A 479 -5.19 9.25 -18.79
N SER A 480 -4.66 9.87 -19.86
CA SER A 480 -4.22 9.12 -21.04
C SER A 480 -2.93 8.36 -20.77
N PHE A 481 -2.67 7.28 -21.52
CA PHE A 481 -1.42 6.51 -21.43
C PHE A 481 -0.15 7.39 -21.53
N SER A 482 -0.16 8.40 -22.41
CA SER A 482 0.96 9.34 -22.54
C SER A 482 1.13 10.25 -21.32
N ALA A 483 0.04 10.68 -20.70
CA ALA A 483 0.06 11.53 -19.51
C ALA A 483 0.54 10.77 -18.25
N VAL A 484 0.08 9.53 -18.03
CA VAL A 484 0.48 8.67 -16.90
C VAL A 484 1.99 8.46 -16.86
N HIS A 485 2.59 8.22 -18.02
CA HIS A 485 4.02 7.95 -18.18
C HIS A 485 4.85 9.21 -18.50
N ASN A 486 4.25 10.41 -18.51
CA ASN A 486 4.86 11.67 -18.91
C ASN A 486 5.62 11.61 -20.27
N ILE A 487 5.15 10.79 -21.21
CA ILE A 487 5.77 10.61 -22.54
C ILE A 487 5.72 11.93 -23.34
N ASP A 488 4.68 12.72 -23.12
CA ASP A 488 4.55 14.08 -23.66
C ASP A 488 5.66 15.02 -23.15
N LEU A 489 5.92 15.02 -21.84
CA LEU A 489 7.02 15.80 -21.25
C LEU A 489 8.39 15.26 -21.69
N LEU A 490 8.58 13.94 -21.70
CA LEU A 490 9.84 13.30 -22.13
C LEU A 490 10.17 13.61 -23.59
N PHE A 491 9.18 13.67 -24.49
CA PHE A 491 9.38 14.10 -25.86
C PHE A 491 9.87 15.56 -25.95
N LEU A 492 9.27 16.47 -25.18
CA LEU A 492 9.71 17.87 -25.10
C LEU A 492 11.13 17.99 -24.54
N PHE A 493 11.48 17.23 -23.49
CA PHE A 493 12.84 17.16 -22.96
C PHE A 493 13.84 16.59 -23.98
N LEU A 494 13.49 15.55 -24.75
CA LEU A 494 14.36 15.00 -25.80
C LEU A 494 14.57 15.98 -26.95
N VAL A 495 13.56 16.78 -27.33
CA VAL A 495 13.71 17.88 -28.30
C VAL A 495 14.63 18.96 -27.73
N ALA A 496 14.45 19.37 -26.47
CA ALA A 496 15.31 20.34 -25.80
C ALA A 496 16.76 19.84 -25.66
N ILE A 497 16.98 18.55 -25.36
CA ILE A 497 18.29 17.92 -25.31
C ILE A 497 18.90 17.79 -26.71
N PHE A 498 18.12 17.56 -27.76
CA PHE A 498 18.63 17.53 -29.14
C PHE A 498 19.07 18.92 -29.62
N ILE A 499 18.32 19.97 -29.30
CA ILE A 499 18.70 21.37 -29.53
C ILE A 499 19.94 21.72 -28.68
N GLY A 500 19.93 21.36 -27.40
CA GLY A 500 21.06 21.52 -26.48
C GLY A 500 22.31 20.77 -26.94
N TRP A 501 22.17 19.60 -27.57
CA TRP A 501 23.26 18.84 -28.19
C TRP A 501 23.77 19.51 -29.47
N LEU A 502 22.91 20.09 -30.30
CA LEU A 502 23.34 20.91 -31.44
C LEU A 502 24.15 22.13 -30.96
N VAL A 503 23.74 22.78 -29.87
CA VAL A 503 24.49 23.88 -29.22
C VAL A 503 25.78 23.37 -28.57
N MET A 504 25.77 22.27 -27.83
CA MET A 504 26.97 21.68 -27.22
C MET A 504 27.95 21.09 -28.26
N LYS A 505 27.49 20.77 -29.47
CA LYS A 505 28.32 20.40 -30.62
C LYS A 505 28.91 21.62 -31.33
N LEU A 506 28.30 22.80 -31.15
CA LEU A 506 28.86 24.10 -31.54
C LEU A 506 29.93 24.55 -30.53
N LEU A 507 29.62 24.47 -29.23
CA LEU A 507 30.52 24.83 -28.11
C LEU A 507 31.67 23.82 -27.92
N GLY A 508 31.41 22.53 -28.16
CA GLY A 508 32.41 21.46 -28.11
C GLY A 508 33.45 21.51 -29.25
N ARG A 509 33.29 22.41 -30.22
CA ARG A 509 34.36 22.79 -31.17
C ARG A 509 35.29 23.88 -30.63
N ILE A 510 34.93 24.53 -29.52
CA ILE A 510 35.65 25.64 -28.89
C ILE A 510 36.35 25.16 -27.61
N LEU A 511 35.74 24.24 -26.85
CA LEU A 511 36.19 23.85 -25.51
C LEU A 511 36.94 22.50 -25.44
N LEU A 512 37.80 22.20 -26.43
CA LEU A 512 38.69 21.02 -26.40
C LEU A 512 40.15 21.37 -26.75
N HIS A 513 40.73 22.32 -26.02
CA HIS A 513 42.15 22.70 -26.14
C HIS A 513 42.97 22.63 -24.84
N HIS A 514 42.34 22.56 -23.66
CA HIS A 514 43.06 22.63 -22.37
C HIS A 514 42.80 21.44 -21.43
N ILE A 515 43.73 20.48 -21.51
CA ILE A 515 44.45 19.82 -20.39
C ILE A 515 43.67 18.85 -19.46
N LEU A 516 44.24 17.65 -19.28
CA LEU A 516 43.90 16.65 -18.24
C LEU A 516 45.16 15.84 -17.85
N THR A 517 45.51 15.84 -16.54
CA THR A 517 46.60 15.08 -15.86
C THR A 517 46.50 15.27 -14.32
N ASP A 518 47.05 14.44 -13.40
CA ASP A 518 47.29 12.98 -13.43
C ASP A 518 47.56 12.34 -12.02
N ILE A 519 47.18 11.06 -11.89
CA ILE A 519 47.88 9.92 -11.24
C ILE A 519 48.20 9.86 -9.69
N THR A 520 47.35 9.10 -8.98
CA THR A 520 47.53 7.98 -7.98
C THR A 520 48.71 7.83 -6.96
N GLY A 521 48.38 7.25 -5.78
CA GLY A 521 49.25 6.36 -4.94
C GLY A 521 48.72 6.20 -3.48
N SER A 522 48.23 5.05 -2.97
CA SER A 522 48.89 3.82 -2.42
C SER A 522 49.77 4.07 -1.16
N ARG A 523 49.77 3.27 -0.06
CA ARG A 523 49.56 1.81 0.14
C ARG A 523 49.07 1.44 1.58
N ARG A 524 48.92 0.13 1.89
CA ARG A 524 48.52 -0.48 3.19
C ARG A 524 49.69 -1.23 3.89
N ASP A 525 49.50 -1.59 5.18
CA ASP A 525 49.78 -2.90 5.87
C ASP A 525 50.18 -2.68 7.37
N GLN A 526 50.04 -3.58 8.38
CA GLN A 526 49.60 -5.00 8.47
C GLN A 526 49.25 -5.43 9.94
N MET A 527 48.65 -6.64 10.14
CA MET A 527 48.42 -7.42 11.40
C MET A 527 47.46 -6.80 12.48
N ALA A 528 46.43 -7.43 13.08
CA ALA A 528 46.13 -8.79 13.60
C ALA A 528 46.60 -9.01 15.06
N VAL A 529 45.76 -9.41 16.06
CA VAL A 529 45.32 -10.80 16.36
C VAL A 529 44.33 -10.86 17.57
N LEU A 530 43.18 -11.58 17.45
CA LEU A 530 42.38 -12.36 18.48
C LEU A 530 41.98 -11.67 19.84
N TYR A 531 41.11 -12.13 20.78
CA TYR A 531 40.10 -13.20 21.04
C TYR A 531 39.31 -12.78 22.34
N PHE A 532 38.19 -13.34 22.88
CA PHE A 532 37.13 -14.27 22.43
C PHE A 532 35.98 -14.38 23.50
N ALA A 533 34.71 -14.25 23.06
CA ALA A 533 33.42 -14.72 23.66
C ALA A 533 32.96 -14.35 25.11
N GLY A 534 31.64 -14.15 25.24
CA GLY A 534 30.86 -14.14 26.49
C GLY A 534 29.35 -14.08 26.19
N PHE A 535 28.58 -15.12 26.54
CA PHE A 535 27.15 -15.26 26.22
C PHE A 535 26.44 -16.12 27.28
N LEU A 536 25.10 -16.06 27.34
CA LEU A 536 24.17 -16.63 28.35
C LEU A 536 23.95 -15.73 29.61
N ALA A 537 22.73 -15.56 30.12
CA ALA A 537 21.42 -16.02 29.63
C ALA A 537 20.24 -15.14 30.12
N LEU A 538 19.11 -15.25 29.40
CA LEU A 538 17.80 -14.69 29.78
C LEU A 538 17.24 -15.32 31.07
N VAL A 539 16.49 -14.50 31.82
CA VAL A 539 15.16 -14.88 32.34
C VAL A 539 14.21 -13.72 32.04
N ALA A 540 13.01 -13.98 31.54
CA ALA A 540 12.05 -12.95 31.18
C ALA A 540 10.97 -12.75 32.27
N SER A 541 10.66 -11.49 32.55
CA SER A 541 9.43 -11.07 33.23
C SER A 541 8.64 -10.13 32.31
N ALA A 542 7.31 -10.15 32.41
CA ALA A 542 6.43 -9.39 31.52
C ALA A 542 6.38 -7.90 31.89
N ASN A 543 7.40 -7.15 31.47
CA ASN A 543 7.42 -5.68 31.51
C ASN A 543 6.98 -5.12 30.15
N GLY A 544 6.40 -3.92 30.15
CA GLY A 544 6.23 -3.16 28.90
C GLY A 544 7.60 -2.73 28.35
N ALA A 545 7.73 -2.73 27.03
CA ALA A 545 9.00 -2.42 26.37
C ALA A 545 9.56 -1.03 26.73
N ASN A 546 10.88 -0.91 26.78
CA ASN A 546 11.60 0.32 27.05
C ASN A 546 11.85 1.06 25.72
N ILE A 547 11.17 2.17 25.49
CA ILE A 547 11.14 2.85 24.19
C ILE A 547 11.78 4.24 24.31
N LEU A 548 12.75 4.51 23.43
CA LEU A 548 13.48 5.77 23.37
C LEU A 548 12.94 6.69 22.26
N GLY A 549 12.23 7.75 22.63
CA GLY A 549 11.82 8.81 21.74
C GLY A 549 12.92 9.85 21.52
N LEU A 550 13.69 9.74 20.43
CA LEU A 550 14.68 10.75 20.05
C LEU A 550 14.01 11.90 19.29
N PHE A 551 13.48 12.87 20.04
CA PHE A 551 12.69 14.00 19.51
C PHE A 551 13.51 15.29 19.50
N ALA A 552 14.71 15.21 18.91
CA ALA A 552 15.73 16.26 18.84
C ALA A 552 15.44 17.36 17.79
N GLY A 553 14.18 17.60 17.44
CA GLY A 553 13.76 18.60 16.47
C GLY A 553 13.66 20.01 17.08
N LEU A 554 14.05 21.04 16.32
CA LEU A 554 14.06 22.44 16.79
C LEU A 554 12.66 23.13 16.75
N SER A 555 11.60 22.43 16.32
CA SER A 555 10.25 23.00 16.20
C SER A 555 9.27 22.37 17.20
N PRO A 556 8.69 23.15 18.14
CA PRO A 556 7.68 22.66 19.07
C PRO A 556 6.47 21.99 18.40
N SER A 557 6.08 22.43 17.21
CA SER A 557 4.96 21.83 16.45
C SER A 557 5.23 20.40 15.96
N HIS A 558 6.49 20.04 15.72
CA HIS A 558 6.87 18.65 15.44
C HIS A 558 6.89 17.84 16.74
N LEU A 559 7.37 18.45 17.83
CA LEU A 559 7.42 17.80 19.14
C LEU A 559 6.02 17.47 19.67
N ILE A 560 4.97 18.28 19.41
CA ILE A 560 3.58 17.93 19.75
C ILE A 560 3.21 16.54 19.20
N ILE A 561 3.36 16.34 17.88
CA ILE A 561 3.03 15.08 17.19
C ILE A 561 3.80 13.89 17.80
N GLN A 562 5.08 14.11 18.11
CA GLN A 562 5.99 13.08 18.63
C GLN A 562 5.70 12.74 20.10
N LEU A 563 5.38 13.74 20.93
CA LEU A 563 4.95 13.55 22.32
C LEU A 563 3.58 12.88 22.40
N SER A 564 2.64 13.15 21.48
CA SER A 564 1.36 12.42 21.45
C SER A 564 1.57 10.93 21.21
N MET A 565 2.54 10.55 20.35
CA MET A 565 2.93 9.15 20.17
C MET A 565 3.54 8.56 21.45
N ALA A 566 4.45 9.28 22.11
CA ALA A 566 5.06 8.82 23.36
C ALA A 566 4.05 8.70 24.52
N GLN A 567 3.12 9.64 24.65
CA GLN A 567 2.03 9.58 25.63
C GLN A 567 1.16 8.35 25.40
N ILE A 568 0.73 8.10 24.15
CA ILE A 568 -0.07 6.93 23.81
C ILE A 568 0.62 5.62 24.19
N LEU A 569 1.95 5.52 24.01
CA LEU A 569 2.71 4.32 24.38
C LEU A 569 2.91 4.20 25.91
N ALA A 570 3.17 5.29 26.61
CA ALA A 570 3.21 5.30 28.08
C ALA A 570 1.85 4.88 28.69
N GLU A 571 0.74 5.35 28.11
CA GLU A 571 -0.63 4.95 28.46
C GLU A 571 -0.95 3.47 28.17
N GLN A 572 -0.13 2.74 27.41
CA GLN A 572 -0.21 1.28 27.24
C GLN A 572 0.79 0.51 28.13
N GLY A 573 1.54 1.21 29.00
CA GLY A 573 2.48 0.61 29.94
C GLY A 573 3.89 0.40 29.39
N HIS A 574 4.24 0.96 28.23
CA HIS A 574 5.63 1.03 27.79
C HIS A 574 6.41 2.02 28.66
N ASN A 575 7.65 1.67 29.03
CA ASN A 575 8.55 2.59 29.71
C ASN A 575 9.13 3.58 28.69
N MET A 576 8.67 4.82 28.71
CA MET A 576 9.01 5.83 27.71
C MET A 576 10.09 6.79 28.22
N THR A 577 11.24 6.81 27.55
CA THR A 577 12.25 7.87 27.70
C THR A 577 12.21 8.79 26.49
N VAL A 578 12.01 10.09 26.68
CA VAL A 578 11.97 11.09 25.61
C VAL A 578 13.15 12.05 25.71
N VAL A 579 13.96 12.10 24.66
CA VAL A 579 15.08 13.02 24.50
C VAL A 579 14.63 14.22 23.68
N THR A 580 14.78 15.44 24.21
CA THR A 580 14.39 16.67 23.50
C THR A 580 15.37 17.83 23.71
N VAL A 581 15.28 18.83 22.85
CA VAL A 581 16.12 20.04 22.83
C VAL A 581 15.34 21.35 23.01
N VAL A 582 14.01 21.30 22.91
CA VAL A 582 13.10 22.41 23.21
C VAL A 582 12.25 22.07 24.44
N GLU A 583 11.55 23.05 25.01
CA GLU A 583 10.61 22.79 26.10
C GLU A 583 9.46 21.89 25.63
N PRO A 584 9.09 20.82 26.36
CA PRO A 584 7.88 20.06 26.05
C PRO A 584 6.63 20.95 26.12
N PRO A 585 5.81 21.04 25.06
CA PRO A 585 4.55 21.80 25.07
C PRO A 585 3.48 21.20 26.02
N PHE A 586 3.67 19.95 26.42
CA PHE A 586 2.96 19.26 27.50
C PHE A 586 3.87 18.13 28.03
N THR A 587 3.58 17.62 29.23
CA THR A 587 4.28 16.49 29.83
C THR A 587 3.31 15.42 30.31
N HIS A 588 3.75 14.17 30.33
CA HIS A 588 3.02 13.05 30.92
C HIS A 588 3.82 12.46 32.09
N LYS A 589 3.12 12.09 33.18
CA LYS A 589 3.75 11.64 34.44
C LYS A 589 4.58 10.36 34.28
N ASP A 590 4.18 9.48 33.35
CA ASP A 590 4.79 8.17 33.11
C ASP A 590 5.83 8.21 31.96
N ILE A 591 6.40 9.40 31.68
CA ILE A 591 7.48 9.60 30.70
C ILE A 591 8.71 10.20 31.38
N THR A 592 9.88 9.60 31.18
CA THR A 592 11.17 10.15 31.59
C THR A 592 11.67 11.15 30.54
N TYR A 593 11.88 12.42 30.92
CA TYR A 593 12.33 13.46 29.99
C TYR A 593 13.81 13.78 30.14
N VAL A 594 14.60 13.53 29.09
CA VAL A 594 16.02 13.89 28.99
C VAL A 594 16.16 15.14 28.11
N ARG A 595 16.33 16.30 28.73
CA ARG A 595 16.50 17.57 28.02
C ARG A 595 17.97 17.86 27.75
N ILE A 596 18.35 17.90 26.47
CA ILE A 596 19.68 18.36 26.04
C ILE A 596 19.63 19.88 25.84
N PRO A 597 20.38 20.68 26.62
CA PRO A 597 20.41 22.13 26.46
C PRO A 597 21.19 22.52 25.20
N LEU A 598 20.54 23.26 24.30
CA LEU A 598 21.22 23.93 23.18
C LEU A 598 22.07 25.10 23.69
N GLY A 599 23.15 25.42 22.97
CA GLY A 599 23.90 26.65 23.23
C GLY A 599 23.01 27.88 23.04
N LYS A 600 23.23 28.95 23.83
CA LYS A 600 22.47 30.20 23.67
C LYS A 600 22.59 30.76 22.25
N GLU A 601 23.77 30.62 21.66
CA GLU A 601 24.07 31.00 20.27
C GLU A 601 23.32 30.11 19.25
N ASP A 602 23.12 28.83 19.53
CA ASP A 602 22.37 27.91 18.65
C ASP A 602 20.88 28.27 18.58
N PHE A 603 20.29 28.53 19.74
CA PHE A 603 18.89 28.94 19.83
C PHE A 603 18.66 30.32 19.20
N GLN A 604 19.60 31.26 19.40
CA GLN A 604 19.56 32.58 18.76
C GLN A 604 19.73 32.48 17.24
N GLY A 605 20.68 31.66 16.75
CA GLY A 605 20.91 31.44 15.31
C GLY A 605 19.67 30.87 14.61
N PHE A 606 19.04 29.84 15.19
CA PHE A 606 17.79 29.30 14.66
C PHE A 606 16.66 30.35 14.69
N SER A 607 16.49 31.08 15.80
CA SER A 607 15.47 32.13 15.91
C SER A 607 15.69 33.30 14.92
N ALA A 608 16.94 33.60 14.55
CA ALA A 608 17.27 34.62 13.55
C ALA A 608 16.84 34.18 12.14
N ILE A 609 17.12 32.92 11.76
CA ILE A 609 16.68 32.33 10.47
C ILE A 609 15.15 32.39 10.36
N ILE A 610 14.42 31.97 11.41
CA ILE A 610 12.95 32.04 11.43
C ILE A 610 12.46 33.50 11.32
N SER A 611 13.12 34.45 12.01
CA SER A 611 12.73 35.86 11.96
C SER A 611 12.96 36.50 10.58
N GLU A 612 14.03 36.14 9.86
CA GLU A 612 14.28 36.65 8.51
C GLU A 612 13.29 36.08 7.49
N ILE A 613 12.94 34.79 7.60
CA ILE A 613 11.89 34.16 6.79
C ILE A 613 10.55 34.85 7.05
N ALA A 614 10.17 35.07 8.32
CA ALA A 614 8.90 35.68 8.69
C ALA A 614 8.72 37.15 8.26
N LYS A 615 9.80 37.83 7.83
CA LYS A 615 9.79 39.23 7.37
C LYS A 615 9.68 39.40 5.85
N LYS A 616 9.64 38.30 5.08
CA LYS A 616 9.63 38.32 3.61
C LYS A 616 8.40 37.57 3.09
N ASP A 617 7.83 38.06 1.98
CA ASP A 617 6.87 37.29 1.20
C ASP A 617 7.58 36.07 0.59
N ASN A 618 7.25 34.88 1.13
CA ASN A 618 7.79 33.59 0.71
C ASN A 618 6.74 32.74 -0.04
N SER A 619 5.72 33.38 -0.65
CA SER A 619 4.71 32.70 -1.48
C SER A 619 5.31 31.97 -2.70
N ASN A 620 6.51 32.37 -3.14
CA ASN A 620 7.26 31.68 -4.18
C ASN A 620 8.13 30.53 -3.62
N VAL A 621 7.77 29.29 -4.00
CA VAL A 621 8.43 28.04 -3.59
C VAL A 621 9.95 28.04 -3.85
N PHE A 622 10.42 28.61 -4.96
CA PHE A 622 11.86 28.63 -5.28
C PHE A 622 12.63 29.61 -4.39
N THR A 623 12.07 30.79 -4.13
CA THR A 623 12.64 31.78 -3.20
C THR A 623 12.70 31.22 -1.79
N PHE A 624 11.63 30.55 -1.35
CA PHE A 624 11.56 29.86 -0.07
C PHE A 624 12.62 28.75 0.04
N LEU A 625 12.67 27.81 -0.92
CA LEU A 625 13.65 26.72 -0.90
C LEU A 625 15.11 27.23 -0.94
N TRP A 626 15.37 28.32 -1.67
CA TRP A 626 16.69 28.97 -1.68
C TRP A 626 17.07 29.54 -0.30
N ALA A 627 16.14 30.21 0.39
CA ALA A 627 16.38 30.74 1.74
C ALA A 627 16.70 29.63 2.76
N ILE A 628 15.96 28.51 2.73
CA ILE A 628 16.26 27.35 3.58
C ILE A 628 17.60 26.71 3.18
N PHE A 629 17.87 26.58 1.88
CA PHE A 629 19.13 26.02 1.38
C PHE A 629 20.35 26.80 1.88
N SER A 630 20.31 28.15 1.87
CA SER A 630 21.41 28.97 2.40
C SER A 630 21.67 28.78 3.90
N GLY A 631 20.67 28.33 4.68
CA GLY A 631 20.83 27.99 6.11
C GLY A 631 21.15 26.52 6.39
N SER A 632 21.17 25.64 5.38
CA SER A 632 21.19 24.18 5.56
C SER A 632 22.47 23.64 6.23
N SER A 633 23.64 24.11 5.79
CA SER A 633 24.94 23.74 6.40
C SER A 633 25.03 24.17 7.86
N GLU A 634 24.49 25.35 8.17
CA GLU A 634 24.49 25.92 9.52
C GLU A 634 23.55 25.13 10.45
N LEU A 635 22.35 24.80 9.96
CA LEU A 635 21.39 23.97 10.68
C LEU A 635 21.95 22.57 10.99
N SER A 636 22.62 21.93 10.02
CA SER A 636 23.29 20.64 10.25
C SER A 636 24.44 20.75 11.25
N SER A 637 25.25 21.82 11.16
CA SER A 637 26.33 22.10 12.10
C SER A 637 25.81 22.25 13.53
N ARG A 638 24.76 23.05 13.75
CA ARG A 638 24.16 23.28 15.07
C ARG A 638 23.47 22.04 15.61
N MET A 639 22.76 21.26 14.80
CA MET A 639 22.20 19.97 15.22
C MET A 639 23.28 18.92 15.56
N SER A 640 24.51 19.09 15.09
CA SER A 640 25.63 18.22 15.46
C SER A 640 26.07 18.37 16.93
N SER A 641 25.74 19.48 17.62
CA SER A 641 26.05 19.65 19.04
C SER A 641 25.29 18.65 19.91
N ILE A 642 24.06 18.35 19.53
CA ILE A 642 23.14 17.43 20.22
C ILE A 642 23.78 16.04 20.34
N VAL A 643 24.28 15.49 19.24
CA VAL A 643 24.87 14.13 19.20
C VAL A 643 26.28 14.05 19.80
N LYS A 644 26.90 15.21 20.07
CA LYS A 644 28.19 15.33 20.77
C LYS A 644 28.01 15.54 22.29
N HIS A 645 26.81 15.87 22.75
CA HIS A 645 26.53 16.25 24.13
C HIS A 645 26.60 15.04 25.09
N PRO A 646 27.15 15.16 26.31
CA PRO A 646 27.27 14.04 27.25
C PRO A 646 25.95 13.30 27.52
N LEU A 647 24.83 14.01 27.69
CA LEU A 647 23.50 13.38 27.89
C LEU A 647 22.98 12.59 26.67
N TYR A 648 23.50 12.81 25.46
CA TYR A 648 23.18 11.96 24.30
C TYR A 648 24.07 10.71 24.28
N LYS A 649 25.30 10.84 24.76
CA LYS A 649 26.25 9.73 24.89
C LYS A 649 25.84 8.74 25.97
N ASP A 650 25.42 9.25 27.12
CA ASP A 650 24.92 8.45 28.25
C ASP A 650 23.86 7.42 27.82
N LEU A 651 22.98 7.79 26.87
CA LEU A 651 21.96 6.90 26.31
C LEU A 651 22.50 5.55 25.84
N TYR A 652 23.74 5.47 25.35
CA TYR A 652 24.39 4.24 24.87
C TYR A 652 25.74 3.92 25.54
N GLU A 653 26.32 4.83 26.34
CA GLU A 653 27.57 4.61 27.10
C GLU A 653 27.29 4.12 28.54
N ASN A 654 26.11 4.39 29.10
CA ASN A 654 25.66 3.90 30.41
C ASN A 654 24.97 2.52 30.26
N GLN A 655 25.41 1.53 31.03
CA GLN A 655 24.93 0.14 30.93
C GLN A 655 23.57 -0.11 31.61
N ASP A 656 23.12 0.81 32.46
CA ASP A 656 21.77 0.74 33.06
C ASP A 656 20.69 1.11 32.03
N ASN A 657 21.03 1.91 31.01
CA ASN A 657 20.13 2.30 29.92
C ASN A 657 19.88 1.11 28.97
N ASN A 658 18.73 0.47 29.11
CA ASN A 658 18.30 -0.66 28.29
C ASN A 658 17.03 -0.29 27.51
N PHE A 659 17.05 -0.46 26.19
CA PHE A 659 15.97 -0.11 25.27
C PHE A 659 15.64 -1.27 24.33
N ASP A 660 14.39 -1.33 23.88
CA ASP A 660 13.86 -2.31 22.93
C ASP A 660 13.60 -1.70 21.53
N LEU A 661 13.39 -0.37 21.47
CA LEU A 661 13.04 0.37 20.25
C LEU A 661 13.47 1.85 20.34
N VAL A 662 13.95 2.43 19.24
CA VAL A 662 14.06 3.89 19.08
C VAL A 662 12.96 4.43 18.15
N ILE A 663 12.25 5.46 18.60
CA ILE A 663 11.37 6.28 17.77
C ILE A 663 12.11 7.59 17.45
N VAL A 664 12.60 7.75 16.22
CA VAL A 664 13.29 8.97 15.81
C VAL A 664 12.30 9.99 15.27
N GLY A 665 12.23 11.15 15.93
CA GLY A 665 11.42 12.29 15.52
C GLY A 665 12.01 13.03 14.32
N TYR A 666 12.06 12.37 13.15
CA TYR A 666 12.88 12.75 12.00
C TYR A 666 12.68 14.22 11.58
N PHE A 667 13.75 15.01 11.72
CA PHE A 667 13.78 16.43 11.39
C PHE A 667 15.07 16.76 10.64
N VAL A 668 14.94 16.93 9.32
CA VAL A 668 15.93 17.41 8.32
C VAL A 668 17.30 16.71 8.25
N ASN A 669 17.59 15.69 9.07
CA ASN A 669 18.87 15.00 9.11
C ASN A 669 18.72 13.48 9.28
N SER A 670 19.66 12.70 8.75
CA SER A 670 19.74 11.24 8.97
C SER A 670 20.91 10.80 9.86
N PHE A 671 21.80 11.69 10.32
CA PHE A 671 22.95 11.27 11.16
C PHE A 671 22.52 10.80 12.56
N GLN A 672 21.36 11.24 13.05
CA GLN A 672 20.76 10.76 14.31
C GLN A 672 20.31 9.29 14.27
N LEU A 673 20.17 8.68 13.09
CA LEU A 673 19.84 7.24 12.93
C LEU A 673 20.96 6.31 13.45
N ALA A 674 22.15 6.85 13.71
CA ALA A 674 23.26 6.13 14.33
C ALA A 674 22.94 5.57 15.73
N LEU A 675 22.05 6.22 16.48
CA LEU A 675 21.77 5.87 17.88
C LEU A 675 21.22 4.45 18.02
N ALA A 676 20.30 4.05 17.14
CA ALA A 676 19.73 2.70 17.14
C ALA A 676 20.78 1.62 16.80
N HIS A 677 21.84 1.96 16.07
CA HIS A 677 22.96 1.06 15.82
C HIS A 677 23.87 0.90 17.05
N LYS A 678 24.20 1.99 17.77
CA LYS A 678 24.93 1.89 19.05
C LYS A 678 24.16 1.06 20.09
N LEU A 679 22.85 1.30 20.18
CA LEU A 679 21.92 0.57 21.05
C LEU A 679 21.58 -0.85 20.58
N LYS A 680 21.87 -1.19 19.31
CA LYS A 680 21.63 -2.52 18.70
C LYS A 680 20.14 -2.93 18.66
N VAL A 681 19.26 -1.93 18.54
CA VAL A 681 17.78 -2.05 18.52
C VAL A 681 17.19 -1.67 17.16
N PRO A 682 15.95 -2.07 16.84
CA PRO A 682 15.21 -1.50 15.71
C PRO A 682 14.94 0.00 15.88
N GLN A 683 14.68 0.68 14.76
CA GLN A 683 14.18 2.06 14.76
C GLN A 683 12.95 2.25 13.86
N VAL A 684 12.09 3.19 14.25
CA VAL A 684 10.97 3.72 13.45
C VAL A 684 11.06 5.25 13.38
N LEU A 685 10.56 5.85 12.30
CA LEU A 685 10.59 7.30 12.11
C LEU A 685 9.21 7.91 12.31
N ALA A 686 9.13 9.06 12.99
CA ALA A 686 7.88 9.81 13.22
C ALA A 686 7.94 11.21 12.57
N ILE A 687 7.08 11.45 11.57
CA ILE A 687 7.03 12.73 10.83
C ILE A 687 5.63 13.36 10.81
N SER A 688 5.58 14.70 10.72
CA SER A 688 4.34 15.48 10.72
C SER A 688 3.68 15.64 9.33
N ASN A 689 4.39 15.28 8.25
CA ASN A 689 3.97 15.46 6.86
C ASN A 689 3.99 14.12 6.10
N PRO A 690 3.32 13.98 4.95
CA PRO A 690 3.43 12.77 4.12
C PRO A 690 4.87 12.47 3.70
N PRO A 691 5.23 11.19 3.52
CA PRO A 691 6.62 10.75 3.34
C PRO A 691 7.16 10.97 1.92
N CYS A 692 6.76 12.03 1.20
CA CYS A 692 7.23 12.28 -0.18
C CYS A 692 8.75 12.45 -0.27
N TYR A 693 9.40 12.92 0.80
CA TYR A 693 10.84 13.11 0.87
C TYR A 693 11.60 11.93 1.48
N ILE A 694 11.14 11.29 2.56
CA ILE A 694 11.82 10.13 3.18
C ILE A 694 11.28 8.74 2.82
N GLY A 695 10.14 8.61 2.12
CA GLY A 695 9.55 7.30 1.79
C GLY A 695 10.51 6.38 1.01
N HIS A 696 11.43 6.97 0.25
CA HIS A 696 12.49 6.24 -0.46
C HIS A 696 13.46 5.48 0.47
N LYS A 697 13.59 5.87 1.75
CA LYS A 697 14.38 5.14 2.77
C LYS A 697 13.81 3.74 3.08
N LEU A 698 12.50 3.55 2.85
CA LEU A 698 11.81 2.25 2.90
C LEU A 698 11.52 1.67 1.50
N GLY A 699 11.92 2.37 0.43
CA GLY A 699 11.62 1.99 -0.95
C GLY A 699 10.22 2.36 -1.45
N ASN A 700 9.50 3.26 -0.79
CA ASN A 700 8.17 3.69 -1.24
C ASN A 700 8.25 4.50 -2.55
N PRO A 701 7.39 4.27 -3.55
CA PRO A 701 7.43 5.02 -4.79
C PRO A 701 7.04 6.50 -4.62
N PRO A 702 7.55 7.40 -5.48
CA PRO A 702 7.24 8.84 -5.45
C PRO A 702 6.08 9.27 -6.39
N GLU A 703 5.71 8.45 -7.38
CA GLU A 703 4.50 8.61 -8.23
C GLU A 703 4.30 10.01 -8.85
N VAL A 704 5.38 10.57 -9.41
CA VAL A 704 5.53 11.98 -9.81
C VAL A 704 4.53 12.53 -10.85
N SER A 705 3.78 11.65 -11.55
CA SER A 705 2.82 12.07 -12.59
C SER A 705 1.42 12.36 -12.07
N TYR A 706 1.06 11.91 -10.85
CA TYR A 706 -0.26 12.15 -10.24
C TYR A 706 -0.24 12.44 -8.72
N VAL A 707 0.88 12.24 -8.02
CA VAL A 707 1.05 12.70 -6.64
C VAL A 707 1.68 14.11 -6.63
N PRO A 708 1.01 15.12 -6.06
CA PRO A 708 1.56 16.46 -5.89
C PRO A 708 2.79 16.52 -4.97
N SER A 709 3.74 17.37 -5.35
CA SER A 709 4.69 18.03 -4.44
C SER A 709 3.93 18.62 -3.23
N THR A 710 4.57 18.63 -2.06
CA THR A 710 3.97 19.23 -0.85
C THR A 710 3.75 20.74 -1.00
N TYR A 711 4.40 21.38 -1.97
CA TYR A 711 4.24 22.81 -2.28
C TYR A 711 3.22 23.11 -3.39
N MET A 712 2.67 22.10 -4.08
CA MET A 712 1.66 22.30 -5.12
C MET A 712 0.24 22.27 -4.54
N VAL A 713 -0.57 23.27 -4.90
CA VAL A 713 -1.97 23.37 -4.48
C VAL A 713 -2.91 23.28 -5.68
N SER A 714 -3.54 22.13 -5.80
CA SER A 714 -4.39 21.70 -6.93
C SER A 714 -5.43 20.71 -6.41
N ALA A 715 -6.68 20.77 -6.86
CA ALA A 715 -7.62 19.69 -6.60
C ALA A 715 -7.16 18.39 -7.29
N GLN A 716 -7.59 17.23 -6.81
CA GLN A 716 -7.17 15.93 -7.35
C GLN A 716 -7.52 15.75 -8.84
N ALA A 717 -8.53 16.45 -9.34
CA ALA A 717 -8.89 16.52 -10.76
C ALA A 717 -8.02 17.50 -11.59
N ASP A 718 -7.37 18.49 -10.97
CA ASP A 718 -6.57 19.51 -11.67
C ASP A 718 -5.17 19.00 -12.05
N VAL A 719 -4.64 18.01 -11.30
CA VAL A 719 -3.29 17.46 -11.50
C VAL A 719 -3.08 16.88 -12.91
N VAL A 720 -4.17 16.47 -13.56
CA VAL A 720 -4.20 15.79 -14.88
C VAL A 720 -3.58 16.65 -16.00
N GLY A 721 -3.73 17.97 -15.95
CA GLY A 721 -3.32 18.90 -17.01
C GLY A 721 -1.81 18.99 -17.22
N ILE A 722 -1.35 19.04 -18.47
CA ILE A 722 0.09 19.02 -18.81
C ILE A 722 0.90 20.14 -18.15
N GLY A 723 0.33 21.35 -18.01
CA GLY A 723 0.98 22.47 -17.30
C GLY A 723 1.15 22.21 -15.80
N ASN A 724 0.15 21.58 -15.17
CA ASN A 724 0.20 21.22 -13.76
C ASN A 724 1.17 20.06 -13.52
N ARG A 725 1.20 19.04 -14.40
CA ARG A 725 2.23 17.99 -14.37
C ARG A 725 3.66 18.53 -14.57
N PHE A 726 3.85 19.50 -15.46
CA PHE A 726 5.15 20.14 -15.64
C PHE A 726 5.58 20.96 -14.41
N THR A 727 4.65 21.72 -13.81
CA THR A 727 4.89 22.46 -12.56
C THR A 727 5.19 21.52 -11.40
N ASN A 728 4.45 20.42 -11.28
CA ASN A 728 4.70 19.37 -10.30
C ASN A 728 6.10 18.78 -10.44
N LEU A 729 6.51 18.45 -11.67
CA LEU A 729 7.82 17.91 -11.96
C LEU A 729 8.95 18.90 -11.59
N LEU A 730 8.75 20.20 -11.82
CA LEU A 730 9.71 21.24 -11.41
C LEU A 730 9.81 21.37 -9.89
N TYR A 731 8.69 21.36 -9.15
CA TYR A 731 8.72 21.41 -7.69
C TYR A 731 9.30 20.13 -7.08
N LEU A 732 8.97 18.95 -7.61
CA LEU A 732 9.56 17.67 -7.17
C LEU A 732 11.07 17.59 -7.48
N ALA A 733 11.53 18.17 -8.60
CA ALA A 733 12.95 18.30 -8.90
C ALA A 733 13.66 19.24 -7.92
N ALA A 734 13.05 20.39 -7.59
CA ALA A 734 13.57 21.33 -6.60
C ALA A 734 13.61 20.72 -5.19
N GLU A 735 12.56 20.00 -4.78
CA GLU A 735 12.53 19.19 -3.56
C GLU A 735 13.68 18.17 -3.55
N ARG A 736 13.88 17.42 -4.64
CA ARG A 736 14.91 16.37 -4.68
C ARG A 736 16.34 16.93 -4.63
N VAL A 737 16.59 18.09 -5.23
CA VAL A 737 17.88 18.80 -5.12
C VAL A 737 18.09 19.32 -3.70
N PHE A 738 17.07 19.93 -3.09
CA PHE A 738 17.12 20.41 -1.71
C PHE A 738 17.42 19.28 -0.71
N TRP A 739 16.71 18.15 -0.80
CA TRP A 739 16.93 16.99 0.06
C TRP A 739 18.28 16.30 -0.18
N TYR A 740 18.80 16.31 -1.40
CA TYR A 740 20.16 15.82 -1.68
C TYR A 740 21.22 16.63 -0.91
N PHE A 741 21.09 17.95 -0.83
CA PHE A 741 22.01 18.79 -0.05
C PHE A 741 21.87 18.58 1.47
N LEU A 742 20.66 18.41 2.00
CA LEU A 742 20.47 18.07 3.43
C LEU A 742 21.12 16.73 3.80
N GLU A 743 20.96 15.70 2.96
CA GLU A 743 21.62 14.40 3.14
C GLU A 743 23.15 14.51 2.99
N TYR A 744 23.66 15.33 2.07
CA TYR A 744 25.10 15.59 1.92
C TYR A 744 25.73 16.25 3.16
N TYR A 745 25.11 17.31 3.71
CA TYR A 745 25.58 17.92 4.96
C TYR A 745 25.42 16.99 6.17
N SER A 746 24.37 16.17 6.18
CA SER A 746 24.19 15.13 7.19
C SER A 746 25.25 14.03 7.10
N GLU A 747 25.67 13.62 5.89
CA GLU A 747 26.75 12.67 5.67
C GLU A 747 28.10 13.24 6.14
N ILE A 748 28.40 14.51 5.84
CA ILE A 748 29.59 15.21 6.36
C ILE A 748 29.56 15.21 7.89
N THR A 749 28.42 15.55 8.49
CA THR A 749 28.24 15.59 9.95
C THR A 749 28.43 14.21 10.57
N TYR A 750 27.84 13.16 9.97
CA TYR A 750 28.03 11.77 10.38
C TYR A 750 29.51 11.35 10.32
N ARG A 751 30.20 11.65 9.21
CA ARG A 751 31.63 11.38 9.01
C ARG A 751 32.56 12.21 9.90
N GLN A 752 32.07 13.25 10.58
CA GLN A 752 32.80 13.98 11.61
C GLN A 752 32.57 13.42 13.02
N VAL A 753 31.35 12.94 13.31
CA VAL A 753 30.98 12.43 14.65
C VAL A 753 31.40 10.98 14.85
N TYR A 754 31.24 10.14 13.82
CA TYR A 754 31.35 8.68 13.91
C TYR A 754 32.53 8.08 13.12
N LYS A 755 33.49 8.92 12.69
CA LYS A 755 34.60 8.52 11.79
C LYS A 755 35.35 7.27 12.23
N ASP A 756 35.58 7.18 13.54
CA ASP A 756 36.47 6.21 14.18
C ASP A 756 35.68 5.26 15.11
N ASP A 757 34.35 5.19 14.97
CA ASP A 757 33.44 4.30 15.72
C ASP A 757 33.07 3.05 14.89
N PRO A 758 33.49 1.83 15.29
CA PRO A 758 33.28 0.62 14.51
C PRO A 758 31.90 -0.05 14.72
N ASP A 759 31.08 0.39 15.69
CA ASP A 759 29.74 -0.20 15.93
C ASP A 759 28.67 0.32 14.95
N VAL A 760 28.92 1.46 14.28
CA VAL A 760 27.95 2.09 13.37
C VAL A 760 28.32 1.82 11.90
N PRO A 761 27.33 1.70 10.99
CA PRO A 761 27.57 1.24 9.63
C PRO A 761 28.01 2.41 8.71
N SER A 762 28.01 2.21 7.39
CA SER A 762 28.15 3.36 6.47
C SER A 762 26.92 4.27 6.55
N TYR A 763 27.06 5.55 6.22
CA TYR A 763 25.93 6.49 6.19
C TYR A 763 24.76 5.98 5.31
N SER A 764 25.10 5.40 4.15
CA SER A 764 24.17 4.75 3.21
C SER A 764 23.50 3.47 3.73
N ASP A 765 23.95 2.90 4.85
CA ASP A 765 23.39 1.70 5.46
C ASP A 765 22.46 2.00 6.65
N LEU A 766 22.45 3.23 7.20
CA LEU A 766 21.59 3.63 8.33
C LEU A 766 20.10 3.35 8.06
N ASP A 767 19.67 3.56 6.81
CA ASP A 767 18.29 3.33 6.38
C ASP A 767 17.89 1.84 6.45
N LYS A 768 18.84 0.91 6.39
CA LYS A 768 18.57 -0.54 6.51
C LYS A 768 18.08 -0.95 7.90
N ASN A 769 18.29 -0.12 8.94
CA ASN A 769 17.69 -0.38 10.24
C ASN A 769 16.30 0.25 10.43
N VAL A 770 15.87 1.16 9.55
CA VAL A 770 14.50 1.70 9.59
C VAL A 770 13.50 0.57 9.32
N SER A 771 12.55 0.41 10.25
CA SER A 771 11.54 -0.64 10.24
C SER A 771 10.21 -0.11 9.68
N LEU A 772 9.78 1.07 10.15
CA LEU A 772 8.55 1.76 9.73
C LEU A 772 8.74 3.28 9.65
N ILE A 773 7.88 3.95 8.88
CA ILE A 773 7.64 5.41 8.96
C ILE A 773 6.19 5.64 9.37
N PHE A 774 5.97 6.30 10.51
CA PHE A 774 4.68 6.86 10.91
C PHE A 774 4.57 8.31 10.41
N PHE A 775 3.42 8.67 9.82
CA PHE A 775 3.17 10.05 9.39
C PHE A 775 1.80 10.61 9.77
N ALA A 776 1.78 11.84 10.28
CA ALA A 776 0.56 12.54 10.71
C ALA A 776 -0.25 13.12 9.54
N SER A 777 -0.71 12.27 8.65
CA SER A 777 -1.72 12.61 7.62
C SER A 777 -2.63 11.42 7.34
N HIS A 778 -3.79 11.68 6.74
CA HIS A 778 -4.78 10.64 6.38
C HIS A 778 -5.12 10.76 4.88
N GLY A 779 -4.52 9.92 4.05
CA GLY A 779 -4.57 9.98 2.59
C GLY A 779 -5.96 9.73 2.01
N ILE A 780 -6.81 8.99 2.74
CA ILE A 780 -8.22 8.72 2.41
C ILE A 780 -9.08 10.00 2.40
N SER A 781 -8.65 11.08 3.07
CA SER A 781 -9.42 12.33 3.18
C SER A 781 -8.64 13.63 2.90
N GLU A 782 -7.39 13.76 3.35
CA GLU A 782 -6.68 15.07 3.43
C GLU A 782 -6.02 15.53 2.12
N ARG A 783 -5.49 14.59 1.33
CA ARG A 783 -4.55 14.84 0.22
C ARG A 783 -4.71 13.79 -0.87
N SER A 784 -3.98 13.96 -1.97
CA SER A 784 -4.01 13.02 -3.09
C SER A 784 -3.74 11.57 -2.66
N ILE A 785 -4.61 10.69 -3.15
CA ILE A 785 -4.49 9.24 -3.08
C ILE A 785 -3.14 8.81 -3.69
N ARG A 786 -2.38 8.01 -2.94
CA ARG A 786 -1.05 7.52 -3.30
C ARG A 786 -0.94 6.03 -2.95
N PRO A 787 -0.06 5.27 -3.62
CA PRO A 787 0.24 3.91 -3.21
C PRO A 787 1.32 3.92 -2.10
N ASN A 788 1.06 3.19 -1.01
CA ASN A 788 1.97 3.06 0.14
C ASN A 788 2.44 1.61 0.28
N LEU A 789 3.69 1.43 0.72
CA LEU A 789 4.20 0.15 1.25
C LEU A 789 3.58 -0.15 2.63
N PRO A 790 3.48 -1.43 3.04
CA PRO A 790 2.97 -1.81 4.36
C PRO A 790 3.84 -1.33 5.53
N THR A 791 5.03 -0.78 5.27
CA THR A 791 5.92 -0.18 6.26
C THR A 791 5.70 1.32 6.47
N VAL A 792 4.72 1.92 5.79
CA VAL A 792 4.48 3.36 5.73
C VAL A 792 3.07 3.65 6.27
N ILE A 793 2.99 4.01 7.55
CA ILE A 793 1.77 3.96 8.37
C ILE A 793 1.16 5.36 8.54
N GLU A 794 -0.13 5.48 8.21
CA GLU A 794 -0.92 6.70 8.42
C GLU A 794 -1.42 6.81 9.86
N VAL A 795 -1.04 7.91 10.53
CA VAL A 795 -1.49 8.29 11.87
C VAL A 795 -1.96 9.76 11.87
N GLY A 796 -2.67 10.17 10.81
CA GLY A 796 -3.32 11.48 10.72
C GLY A 796 -4.27 11.72 11.88
N GLY A 797 -4.01 12.79 12.64
CA GLY A 797 -4.77 13.17 13.84
C GLY A 797 -4.27 12.53 15.14
N ILE A 798 -3.06 11.97 15.20
CA ILE A 798 -2.51 11.34 16.41
C ILE A 798 -2.46 12.26 17.66
N GLN A 799 -2.46 13.58 17.47
CA GLN A 799 -2.47 14.57 18.55
C GLN A 799 -3.87 14.97 19.03
N ILE A 800 -4.92 14.45 18.39
CA ILE A 800 -6.32 14.76 18.67
C ILE A 800 -6.90 13.67 19.59
N LYS A 801 -7.58 14.07 20.65
CA LYS A 801 -8.15 13.14 21.62
C LYS A 801 -9.46 12.57 21.10
N GLU A 802 -9.63 11.26 21.20
CA GLU A 802 -10.89 10.58 20.84
C GLU A 802 -12.04 11.01 21.76
N THR A 803 -11.73 11.36 23.01
CA THR A 803 -12.58 12.05 23.97
C THR A 803 -11.82 13.27 24.50
N PRO A 804 -12.34 14.52 24.35
CA PRO A 804 -11.70 15.71 24.89
C PRO A 804 -11.60 15.70 26.41
N ASP A 805 -10.58 16.36 26.96
CA ASP A 805 -10.46 16.59 28.39
C ASP A 805 -11.38 17.73 28.86
N PRO A 806 -11.79 17.75 30.15
CA PRO A 806 -12.49 18.88 30.74
C PRO A 806 -11.66 20.17 30.63
N LEU A 807 -12.27 21.25 30.13
CA LEU A 807 -11.62 22.54 30.04
C LEU A 807 -11.34 23.14 31.43
N PRO A 808 -10.21 23.86 31.62
CA PRO A 808 -9.98 24.70 32.79
C PRO A 808 -11.17 25.61 33.07
N GLN A 809 -11.55 25.75 34.35
CA GLN A 809 -12.80 26.38 34.78
C GLN A 809 -13.03 27.77 34.15
N ASN A 810 -11.99 28.60 34.04
CA ASN A 810 -12.07 29.94 33.44
C ASN A 810 -12.38 29.91 31.93
N LEU A 811 -11.91 28.90 31.19
CA LEU A 811 -12.24 28.70 29.78
C LEU A 811 -13.65 28.14 29.61
N GLU A 812 -14.02 27.19 30.47
CA GLU A 812 -15.35 26.56 30.50
C GLU A 812 -16.46 27.57 30.83
N GLU A 813 -16.27 28.43 31.82
CA GLU A 813 -17.21 29.50 32.18
C GLU A 813 -17.31 30.57 31.08
N PHE A 814 -16.17 31.00 30.53
CA PHE A 814 -16.13 31.98 29.42
C PHE A 814 -16.80 31.46 28.13
N LEU A 815 -16.73 30.14 27.88
CA LEU A 815 -17.40 29.49 26.74
C LEU A 815 -18.88 29.14 27.02
N LYS A 816 -19.29 29.04 28.28
CA LYS A 816 -20.72 28.96 28.68
C LYS A 816 -21.41 30.31 28.50
N ASP A 817 -20.74 31.42 28.82
CA ASP A 817 -21.20 32.80 28.61
C ASP A 817 -21.09 33.27 27.13
N ALA A 818 -21.29 32.37 26.17
CA ALA A 818 -21.11 32.64 24.74
C ALA A 818 -22.38 32.35 23.90
N PRO A 819 -23.50 33.09 24.11
CA PRO A 819 -24.78 32.82 23.44
C PRO A 819 -24.72 33.03 21.91
N ASP A 820 -23.98 34.03 21.44
CA ASP A 820 -23.68 34.26 20.02
C ASP A 820 -22.57 33.35 19.46
N GLY A 821 -22.09 32.41 20.28
CA GLY A 821 -20.93 31.57 20.02
C GLY A 821 -19.60 32.27 20.35
N ALA A 822 -18.52 31.53 20.14
CA ALA A 822 -17.17 31.95 20.43
C ALA A 822 -16.20 31.68 19.27
N ILE A 823 -15.11 32.42 19.24
CA ILE A 823 -14.04 32.37 18.25
C ILE A 823 -12.75 31.99 18.97
N LEU A 824 -11.98 31.06 18.40
CA LEU A 824 -10.60 30.79 18.84
C LEU A 824 -9.63 31.46 17.86
N LEU A 825 -8.64 32.17 18.37
CA LEU A 825 -7.56 32.77 17.58
C LEU A 825 -6.19 32.24 18.03
N SER A 826 -5.50 31.53 17.13
CA SER A 826 -4.18 30.96 17.38
C SER A 826 -3.25 31.06 16.17
N LEU A 827 -2.23 31.91 16.30
CA LEU A 827 -1.14 32.00 15.33
C LEU A 827 -0.01 30.97 15.61
N GLY A 828 -0.30 29.91 16.37
CA GLY A 828 0.61 28.79 16.59
C GLY A 828 1.73 29.07 17.60
N THR A 829 2.83 28.32 17.47
CA THR A 829 3.97 28.33 18.40
C THR A 829 5.13 29.22 17.96
N ASN A 830 5.28 29.44 16.65
CA ASN A 830 6.48 30.03 16.05
C ASN A 830 6.29 31.50 15.62
N ILE A 831 5.04 31.99 15.62
CA ILE A 831 4.72 33.41 15.46
C ILE A 831 4.67 34.02 16.87
N LYS A 832 5.50 35.05 17.09
CA LYS A 832 5.62 35.80 18.34
C LYS A 832 5.14 37.23 18.16
N ARG A 833 4.87 37.95 19.25
CA ARG A 833 4.55 39.39 19.23
C ARG A 833 5.51 40.18 18.35
N SER A 834 6.82 39.92 18.46
CA SER A 834 7.89 40.60 17.73
C SER A 834 7.92 40.34 16.22
N HIS A 835 7.07 39.45 15.70
CA HIS A 835 6.94 39.17 14.26
C HIS A 835 5.78 39.95 13.60
N LEU A 836 4.96 40.65 14.38
CA LEU A 836 3.79 41.42 13.91
C LEU A 836 4.01 42.93 14.08
N SER A 837 3.49 43.76 13.16
CA SER A 837 3.51 45.21 13.33
C SER A 837 2.61 45.66 14.49
N GLN A 838 2.73 46.90 14.96
CA GLN A 838 1.74 47.47 15.89
C GLN A 838 0.39 47.70 15.20
N GLU A 839 0.40 48.10 13.93
CA GLU A 839 -0.78 48.33 13.08
C GLU A 839 -1.64 47.06 12.93
N THR A 840 -1.07 45.93 12.49
CA THR A 840 -1.79 44.65 12.34
C THR A 840 -2.43 44.20 13.66
N VAL A 841 -1.73 44.37 14.78
CA VAL A 841 -2.23 44.01 16.11
C VAL A 841 -3.38 44.94 16.56
N GLY A 842 -3.28 46.23 16.24
CA GLY A 842 -4.34 47.22 16.43
C GLY A 842 -5.59 46.87 15.62
N THR A 843 -5.44 46.66 14.30
CA THR A 843 -6.51 46.20 13.40
C THR A 843 -7.23 44.96 13.96
N MET A 844 -6.47 43.96 14.40
CA MET A 844 -7.04 42.74 14.97
C MET A 844 -7.83 43.03 16.24
N PHE A 845 -7.29 43.82 17.17
CA PHE A 845 -7.98 44.18 18.41
C PHE A 845 -9.24 45.02 18.16
N ASN A 846 -9.16 46.03 17.29
CA ASN A 846 -10.28 46.92 16.98
C ASN A 846 -11.47 46.16 16.39
N VAL A 847 -11.23 45.19 15.48
CA VAL A 847 -12.28 44.32 14.96
C VAL A 847 -12.80 43.35 16.03
N LEU A 848 -11.91 42.62 16.71
CA LEU A 848 -12.31 41.53 17.62
C LEU A 848 -13.05 42.04 18.87
N SER A 849 -12.70 43.23 19.37
CA SER A 849 -13.34 43.84 20.55
C SER A 849 -14.79 44.26 20.34
N HIS A 850 -15.20 44.53 19.08
CA HIS A 850 -16.56 44.90 18.73
C HIS A 850 -17.44 43.71 18.29
N LEU A 851 -16.92 42.48 18.33
CA LEU A 851 -17.71 41.29 18.03
C LEU A 851 -18.61 40.88 19.20
N LYS A 852 -19.85 40.53 18.88
CA LYS A 852 -20.80 39.91 19.83
C LYS A 852 -20.38 38.49 20.27
N GLN A 853 -19.49 37.84 19.51
CA GLN A 853 -18.84 36.60 19.94
C GLN A 853 -17.81 36.85 21.04
N LYS A 854 -17.69 35.88 21.97
CA LYS A 854 -16.52 35.76 22.83
C LYS A 854 -15.30 35.32 22.00
N VAL A 855 -14.10 35.81 22.32
CA VAL A 855 -12.86 35.53 21.61
C VAL A 855 -11.81 35.00 22.58
N ILE A 856 -11.28 33.81 22.34
CA ILE A 856 -10.11 33.28 23.04
C ILE A 856 -8.89 33.54 22.16
N TRP A 857 -7.95 34.38 22.61
CA TRP A 857 -6.79 34.83 21.84
C TRP A 857 -5.49 34.29 22.48
N LYS A 858 -4.78 33.39 21.77
CA LYS A 858 -3.44 32.97 22.19
C LYS A 858 -2.43 34.10 22.00
N TRP A 859 -1.76 34.53 23.08
CA TRP A 859 -0.86 35.68 23.09
C TRP A 859 0.42 35.43 23.91
N ASP A 860 1.59 35.76 23.37
CA ASP A 860 2.89 35.46 24.00
C ASP A 860 3.45 36.58 24.88
N ASP A 861 2.92 37.81 24.80
CA ASP A 861 3.43 38.99 25.51
C ASP A 861 2.35 39.62 26.40
N PHE A 862 2.25 39.15 27.65
CA PHE A 862 1.21 39.60 28.60
C PHE A 862 1.47 40.97 29.21
N ASP A 863 2.72 41.46 29.16
CA ASP A 863 3.05 42.83 29.55
C ASP A 863 2.54 43.83 28.49
N ASN A 864 2.48 43.41 27.22
CA ASN A 864 2.04 44.21 26.07
C ASN A 864 0.83 43.58 25.35
N LEU A 865 -0.30 43.47 26.06
CA LEU A 865 -1.58 43.03 25.47
C LEU A 865 -2.04 43.98 24.33
N PRO A 866 -2.77 43.48 23.30
CA PRO A 866 -3.32 44.31 22.22
C PRO A 866 -4.28 45.41 22.69
N GLY A 867 -5.00 45.15 23.79
CA GLY A 867 -6.03 46.01 24.36
C GLY A 867 -6.91 45.22 25.33
N LYS A 868 -7.91 45.86 25.95
CA LYS A 868 -8.83 45.21 26.90
C LYS A 868 -10.28 45.33 26.43
N SER A 869 -11.02 44.22 26.44
CA SER A 869 -12.46 44.14 26.15
C SER A 869 -13.06 42.93 26.85
N ASP A 870 -14.28 43.03 27.38
CA ASP A 870 -14.96 41.97 28.16
C ASP A 870 -15.34 40.74 27.31
N ASN A 871 -15.25 40.85 25.97
CA ASN A 871 -15.42 39.74 25.05
C ASN A 871 -14.11 39.03 24.68
N ILE A 872 -12.93 39.48 25.12
CA ILE A 872 -11.63 38.86 24.77
C ILE A 872 -10.94 38.26 26.02
N LEU A 873 -10.62 36.96 25.95
CA LEU A 873 -9.81 36.25 26.93
C LEU A 873 -8.44 35.90 26.32
N TYR A 874 -7.37 36.45 26.89
CA TYR A 874 -6.00 36.16 26.48
C TYR A 874 -5.43 34.95 27.21
N ALA A 875 -4.57 34.17 26.54
CA ALA A 875 -3.86 33.04 27.14
C ALA A 875 -2.48 32.81 26.51
N HIS A 876 -1.45 32.54 27.32
CA HIS A 876 -0.12 32.15 26.83
C HIS A 876 -0.13 30.80 26.10
N TRP A 877 -0.84 29.82 26.68
CA TRP A 877 -1.02 28.48 26.15
C TRP A 877 -2.48 28.08 26.26
N LEU A 878 -2.94 27.18 25.38
CA LEU A 878 -4.33 26.77 25.28
C LEU A 878 -4.43 25.26 25.01
N PRO A 879 -5.41 24.56 25.62
CA PRO A 879 -5.84 23.22 25.19
C PRO A 879 -6.61 23.34 23.86
N GLN A 880 -5.86 23.53 22.77
CA GLN A 880 -6.41 23.95 21.47
C GLN A 880 -7.41 22.93 20.91
N ASP A 881 -7.11 21.63 21.03
CA ASP A 881 -7.97 20.54 20.59
C ASP A 881 -9.29 20.49 21.38
N ASP A 882 -9.22 20.58 22.71
CA ASP A 882 -10.39 20.52 23.60
C ASP A 882 -11.30 21.75 23.42
N ILE A 883 -10.73 22.93 23.20
CA ILE A 883 -11.48 24.14 22.84
C ILE A 883 -12.14 23.96 21.46
N LEU A 884 -11.41 23.43 20.47
CA LEU A 884 -11.97 23.14 19.15
C LEU A 884 -13.05 22.04 19.19
N ALA A 885 -13.07 21.16 20.19
CA ALA A 885 -14.18 20.24 20.40
C ALA A 885 -15.46 20.93 20.94
N HIS A 886 -15.31 21.99 21.74
CA HIS A 886 -16.42 22.62 22.46
C HIS A 886 -17.55 23.14 21.52
N PRO A 887 -18.85 22.87 21.80
CA PRO A 887 -19.96 23.21 20.90
C PRO A 887 -20.13 24.70 20.63
N ASN A 888 -19.70 25.59 21.54
CA ASN A 888 -19.84 27.03 21.36
C ASN A 888 -18.77 27.67 20.46
N ILE A 889 -17.64 27.02 20.19
CA ILE A 889 -16.70 27.49 19.16
C ILE A 889 -17.34 27.38 17.78
N LYS A 890 -17.41 28.50 17.05
CA LYS A 890 -18.02 28.61 15.70
C LYS A 890 -17.01 28.94 14.60
N LEU A 891 -15.85 29.51 14.93
CA LEU A 891 -14.79 29.89 13.99
C LEU A 891 -13.40 29.69 14.63
N PHE A 892 -12.44 29.23 13.83
CA PHE A 892 -11.02 29.22 14.17
C PHE A 892 -10.23 30.18 13.26
N ILE A 893 -9.73 31.27 13.84
CA ILE A 893 -8.82 32.21 13.18
C ILE A 893 -7.38 31.69 13.40
N THR A 894 -6.69 31.38 12.32
CA THR A 894 -5.49 30.53 12.38
C THR A 894 -4.39 30.95 11.41
N HIS A 895 -3.14 30.76 11.80
CA HIS A 895 -1.99 30.86 10.90
C HIS A 895 -1.89 29.73 9.86
N ALA A 896 -2.85 28.80 9.78
CA ALA A 896 -2.89 27.69 8.83
C ALA A 896 -1.72 26.67 8.94
N GLY A 897 -1.09 26.52 10.10
CA GLY A 897 -0.19 25.40 10.36
C GLY A 897 -0.92 24.05 10.42
N LYS A 898 -0.32 22.99 9.85
CA LYS A 898 -0.94 21.65 9.66
C LYS A 898 -1.65 21.09 10.90
N GLY A 899 -1.08 21.20 12.11
CA GLY A 899 -1.67 20.69 13.35
C GLY A 899 -3.07 21.25 13.61
N GLY A 900 -3.16 22.57 13.83
CA GLY A 900 -4.42 23.25 14.12
C GLY A 900 -5.46 23.16 12.99
N ILE A 901 -5.04 23.08 11.73
CA ILE A 901 -5.96 22.76 10.62
C ILE A 901 -6.56 21.36 10.78
N THR A 902 -5.75 20.37 11.18
CA THR A 902 -6.20 18.99 11.38
C THR A 902 -7.18 18.88 12.56
N GLU A 903 -6.92 19.59 13.66
CA GLU A 903 -7.82 19.68 14.82
C GLU A 903 -9.17 20.32 14.44
N ALA A 904 -9.14 21.48 13.75
CA ALA A 904 -10.36 22.15 13.30
C ALA A 904 -11.13 21.33 12.25
N GLN A 905 -10.44 20.62 11.35
CA GLN A 905 -11.03 19.68 10.40
C GLN A 905 -11.71 18.50 11.10
N TYR A 906 -11.08 17.91 12.13
CA TYR A 906 -11.62 16.77 12.88
C TYR A 906 -12.91 17.14 13.63
N HIS A 907 -12.93 18.30 14.30
CA HIS A 907 -14.10 18.80 15.04
C HIS A 907 -15.15 19.48 14.16
N GLY A 908 -14.85 19.73 12.88
CA GLY A 908 -15.77 20.35 11.94
C GLY A 908 -15.97 21.85 12.18
N LYS A 909 -14.89 22.57 12.52
CA LYS A 909 -14.90 24.03 12.75
C LYS A 909 -14.40 24.77 11.50
N PRO A 910 -15.16 25.73 10.94
CA PRO A 910 -14.72 26.51 9.80
C PRO A 910 -13.65 27.52 10.23
N MET A 911 -12.88 28.03 9.25
CA MET A 911 -11.62 28.73 9.50
C MET A 911 -11.48 30.07 8.77
N LEU A 912 -10.63 30.94 9.32
CA LEU A 912 -10.10 32.13 8.64
C LEU A 912 -8.58 32.07 8.75
N ALA A 913 -7.89 31.96 7.61
CA ALA A 913 -6.45 31.78 7.55
C ALA A 913 -5.71 33.12 7.40
N LEU A 914 -4.72 33.33 8.28
CA LEU A 914 -3.74 34.42 8.27
C LEU A 914 -2.31 33.82 8.14
N PRO A 915 -1.97 33.19 6.99
CA PRO A 915 -0.71 32.46 6.82
C PRO A 915 0.49 33.41 6.71
N VAL A 916 1.67 32.94 7.11
CA VAL A 916 2.92 33.75 7.12
C VAL A 916 4.09 33.05 6.42
N PHE A 917 4.38 31.77 6.73
CA PHE A 917 5.58 31.09 6.22
C PHE A 917 5.47 29.55 6.19
N PHE A 918 6.52 28.87 5.68
CA PHE A 918 6.57 27.41 5.50
C PHE A 918 5.37 26.86 4.70
N ASP A 919 4.66 25.87 5.25
CA ASP A 919 3.52 25.18 4.67
C ASP A 919 2.20 25.98 4.76
N GLN A 920 2.18 27.06 5.55
CA GLN A 920 0.97 27.81 5.89
C GLN A 920 0.23 28.37 4.67
N PRO A 921 0.87 29.03 3.68
CA PRO A 921 0.16 29.57 2.52
C PRO A 921 -0.50 28.47 1.67
N GLN A 922 0.18 27.32 1.53
CA GLN A 922 -0.32 26.18 0.77
C GLN A 922 -1.48 25.48 1.48
N ASN A 923 -1.36 25.26 2.80
CA ASN A 923 -2.46 24.74 3.61
C ASN A 923 -3.68 25.66 3.59
N ALA A 924 -3.48 26.98 3.73
CA ALA A 924 -4.55 27.98 3.65
C ALA A 924 -5.26 27.95 2.29
N LYS A 925 -4.50 27.83 1.20
CA LYS A 925 -5.05 27.73 -0.16
C LYS A 925 -5.81 26.43 -0.39
N ALA A 926 -5.35 25.31 0.15
CA ALA A 926 -6.11 24.05 0.13
C ALA A 926 -7.42 24.17 0.93
N MET A 927 -7.36 24.75 2.14
CA MET A 927 -8.51 24.99 3.02
C MET A 927 -9.60 25.86 2.35
N GLU A 928 -9.21 26.91 1.62
CA GLU A 928 -10.15 27.77 0.88
C GLU A 928 -10.72 27.07 -0.36
N GLN A 929 -9.89 26.34 -1.12
CA GLN A 929 -10.36 25.53 -2.27
C GLN A 929 -11.34 24.42 -1.85
N GLN A 930 -11.11 23.79 -0.70
CA GLN A 930 -12.01 22.81 -0.09
C GLN A 930 -13.26 23.46 0.55
N GLY A 931 -13.32 24.79 0.59
CA GLY A 931 -14.47 25.54 1.11
C GLY A 931 -14.61 25.49 2.64
N PHE A 932 -13.54 25.19 3.38
CA PHE A 932 -13.56 25.14 4.86
C PHE A 932 -13.37 26.52 5.51
N GLY A 933 -12.89 27.51 4.74
CA GLY A 933 -12.62 28.85 5.23
C GLY A 933 -12.30 29.85 4.13
N ILE A 934 -11.73 30.99 4.51
CA ILE A 934 -11.16 32.00 3.61
C ILE A 934 -9.73 32.35 4.04
N ILE A 935 -8.96 32.99 3.14
CA ILE A 935 -7.60 33.48 3.42
C ILE A 935 -7.58 35.02 3.42
N GLN A 936 -6.80 35.62 4.32
CA GLN A 936 -6.45 37.04 4.29
C GLN A 936 -4.95 37.22 4.56
N SER A 937 -4.35 38.28 4.00
CA SER A 937 -2.94 38.58 4.24
C SER A 937 -2.76 39.22 5.60
N ILE A 938 -1.95 38.62 6.48
CA ILE A 938 -1.64 39.20 7.79
C ILE A 938 -0.84 40.52 7.66
N HIS A 939 -0.07 40.66 6.58
CA HIS A 939 0.79 41.82 6.32
C HIS A 939 0.01 43.02 5.80
N ASN A 940 -1.13 42.79 5.15
CA ASN A 940 -1.98 43.81 4.52
C ASN A 940 -3.41 43.74 5.09
N LEU A 941 -3.54 43.53 6.40
CA LEU A 941 -4.84 43.32 7.06
C LEU A 941 -5.49 44.67 7.42
N ASP A 942 -6.65 44.95 6.84
CA ASP A 942 -7.48 46.11 7.18
C ASP A 942 -8.72 45.71 8.01
N GLU A 943 -9.26 46.66 8.79
CA GLU A 943 -10.38 46.40 9.71
C GLU A 943 -11.66 45.97 8.97
N GLN A 944 -11.96 46.60 7.84
CA GLN A 944 -13.20 46.36 7.10
C GLN A 944 -13.22 44.96 6.49
N SER A 945 -12.14 44.55 5.82
CA SER A 945 -12.06 43.22 5.22
C SER A 945 -11.91 42.13 6.27
N PHE A 946 -11.23 42.37 7.40
CA PHE A 946 -11.12 41.38 8.48
C PHE A 946 -12.48 41.15 9.17
N ALA A 947 -13.23 42.21 9.47
CA ALA A 947 -14.58 42.11 10.01
C ALA A 947 -15.55 41.40 9.05
N GLU A 948 -15.56 41.79 7.77
CA GLU A 948 -16.36 41.13 6.73
C GLU A 948 -15.93 39.67 6.52
N GLY A 949 -14.63 39.37 6.63
CA GLY A 949 -14.09 38.03 6.54
C GLY A 949 -14.60 37.10 7.64
N ILE A 950 -14.56 37.56 8.90
CA ILE A 950 -15.12 36.85 10.06
C ILE A 950 -16.63 36.62 9.86
N ARG A 951 -17.37 37.68 9.52
CA ARG A 951 -18.82 37.61 9.28
C ARG A 951 -19.17 36.60 8.18
N LYS A 952 -18.48 36.67 7.05
CA LYS A 952 -18.66 35.79 5.87
C LYS A 952 -18.46 34.31 6.18
N VAL A 953 -17.55 33.95 7.08
CA VAL A 953 -17.34 32.55 7.49
C VAL A 953 -18.38 32.09 8.51
N LEU A 954 -18.76 32.95 9.47
CA LEU A 954 -19.77 32.65 10.49
C LEU A 954 -21.19 32.52 9.91
N GLU A 955 -21.59 33.43 9.02
CA GLU A 955 -22.97 33.53 8.52
C GLU A 955 -23.25 32.64 7.32
N ASN A 956 -22.24 32.21 6.55
CA ASN A 956 -22.45 31.39 5.36
C ASN A 956 -22.32 29.88 5.67
N PRO A 957 -23.43 29.12 5.71
CA PRO A 957 -23.43 27.71 6.12
C PRO A 957 -22.74 26.79 5.11
N LYS A 958 -22.19 27.27 3.99
CA LYS A 958 -21.32 26.45 3.13
C LYS A 958 -20.05 26.04 3.88
N TYR A 959 -19.44 26.94 4.66
CA TYR A 959 -18.14 26.71 5.30
C TYR A 959 -18.26 25.63 6.38
N ALA A 960 -19.19 25.82 7.31
CA ALA A 960 -19.51 24.85 8.36
C ALA A 960 -19.94 23.48 7.79
N ARG A 961 -20.77 23.45 6.72
CA ARG A 961 -21.17 22.16 6.10
C ARG A 961 -20.00 21.45 5.41
N ALA A 962 -19.16 22.17 4.65
CA ALA A 962 -18.02 21.56 3.96
C ALA A 962 -17.05 20.90 4.95
N VAL A 963 -16.63 21.63 5.98
CA VAL A 963 -15.73 21.09 7.01
C VAL A 963 -16.40 20.04 7.89
N LYS A 964 -17.73 20.09 8.09
CA LYS A 964 -18.44 19.02 8.83
C LYS A 964 -18.59 17.73 8.01
N SER A 965 -18.81 17.81 6.70
CA SER A 965 -18.76 16.64 5.82
C SER A 965 -17.36 16.02 5.80
N PHE A 966 -16.31 16.86 5.79
CA PHE A 966 -14.93 16.40 5.93
C PHE A 966 -14.67 15.72 7.29
N SER A 967 -15.10 16.34 8.41
CA SER A 967 -15.03 15.77 9.77
C SER A 967 -15.60 14.35 9.84
N THR A 968 -16.75 14.10 9.18
CA THR A 968 -17.34 12.76 9.08
C THR A 968 -16.45 11.80 8.28
N LEU A 969 -16.04 12.17 7.06
CA LEU A 969 -15.16 11.35 6.22
C LEU A 969 -13.79 11.05 6.86
N TYR A 970 -13.25 12.02 7.62
CA TYR A 970 -11.97 11.89 8.33
C TYR A 970 -12.00 10.79 9.39
N ARG A 971 -13.17 10.62 10.02
CA ARG A 971 -13.41 9.72 11.16
C ARG A 971 -13.94 8.35 10.72
N ASP A 972 -14.42 8.21 9.49
CA ASP A 972 -14.78 6.91 8.88
C ASP A 972 -13.50 6.17 8.41
N ARG A 973 -12.85 5.49 9.36
CA ARG A 973 -11.62 4.70 9.17
C ARG A 973 -11.70 3.39 9.98
N PRO A 974 -11.05 2.29 9.54
CA PRO A 974 -11.19 0.98 10.19
C PRO A 974 -10.49 0.87 11.56
N THR A 975 -9.41 1.63 11.77
CA THR A 975 -8.66 1.70 13.02
C THR A 975 -8.34 3.16 13.36
N THR A 976 -8.33 3.52 14.65
CA THR A 976 -7.97 4.89 15.06
C THR A 976 -6.46 5.12 14.91
N ALA A 977 -6.03 6.39 14.90
CA ALA A 977 -4.60 6.71 14.85
C ALA A 977 -3.85 6.14 16.07
N LYS A 978 -4.49 6.17 17.25
CA LYS A 978 -3.98 5.58 18.50
C LYS A 978 -3.80 4.07 18.38
N ALA A 979 -4.86 3.33 18.00
CA ALA A 979 -4.81 1.89 17.82
C ALA A 979 -3.75 1.45 16.77
N SER A 980 -3.65 2.21 15.68
CA SER A 980 -2.70 1.93 14.59
C SER A 980 -1.24 2.15 15.04
N LEU A 981 -0.95 3.18 15.82
CA LEU A 981 0.38 3.40 16.40
C LEU A 981 0.79 2.24 17.30
N ILE A 982 -0.06 1.88 18.27
CA ILE A 982 0.21 0.83 19.27
C ILE A 982 0.49 -0.50 18.55
N TYR A 983 -0.44 -0.95 17.70
CA TYR A 983 -0.32 -2.22 16.97
C TYR A 983 1.00 -2.32 16.21
N TRP A 984 1.39 -1.27 15.47
CA TRP A 984 2.58 -1.29 14.62
C TRP A 984 3.90 -1.10 15.39
N VAL A 985 3.90 -0.36 16.50
CA VAL A 985 5.04 -0.30 17.43
C VAL A 985 5.28 -1.66 18.05
N ASP A 986 4.24 -2.30 18.60
CA ASP A 986 4.34 -3.65 19.14
C ASP A 986 4.73 -4.66 18.06
N TYR A 987 4.24 -4.54 16.83
CA TYR A 987 4.63 -5.43 15.72
C TYR A 987 6.14 -5.35 15.44
N VAL A 988 6.74 -4.15 15.48
CA VAL A 988 8.20 -3.99 15.32
C VAL A 988 8.95 -4.64 16.49
N ILE A 989 8.44 -4.57 17.71
CA ILE A 989 9.05 -5.17 18.90
C ILE A 989 8.90 -6.71 18.87
N ARG A 990 7.68 -7.23 18.66
CA ARG A 990 7.33 -8.66 18.53
C ARG A 990 8.17 -9.37 17.46
N HIS A 991 8.47 -8.69 16.36
CA HIS A 991 9.22 -9.23 15.22
C HIS A 991 10.65 -8.66 15.10
N HIS A 992 11.22 -8.13 16.19
CA HIS A 992 12.61 -7.68 16.30
C HIS A 992 13.11 -6.80 15.12
N GLY A 993 12.35 -5.76 14.78
CA GLY A 993 12.59 -4.89 13.63
C GLY A 993 11.85 -5.27 12.36
N ALA A 994 10.95 -6.26 12.41
CA ALA A 994 10.01 -6.65 11.36
C ALA A 994 10.64 -6.76 9.95
N LYS A 995 11.87 -7.29 9.86
CA LYS A 995 12.68 -7.29 8.62
C LYS A 995 12.05 -8.08 7.45
N HIS A 996 11.00 -8.87 7.68
CA HIS A 996 10.20 -9.48 6.62
C HIS A 996 9.36 -8.48 5.81
N LEU A 997 9.02 -7.33 6.39
CA LEU A 997 8.30 -6.23 5.73
C LEU A 997 9.21 -5.33 4.87
N GLN A 998 10.53 -5.39 5.05
CA GLN A 998 11.46 -4.45 4.41
C GLN A 998 11.49 -4.66 2.88
N SER A 999 11.32 -3.57 2.13
CA SER A 999 11.35 -3.63 0.66
C SER A 999 12.75 -4.03 0.16
N PRO A 1000 12.86 -4.93 -0.85
CA PRO A 1000 14.11 -5.24 -1.53
C PRO A 1000 14.88 -4.00 -2.02
N VAL A 1001 14.16 -2.92 -2.36
CA VAL A 1001 14.69 -1.64 -2.85
C VAL A 1001 15.78 -1.05 -1.93
N VAL A 1002 15.66 -1.23 -0.61
CA VAL A 1002 16.61 -0.72 0.40
C VAL A 1002 18.00 -1.40 0.28
N HIS A 1003 18.09 -2.52 -0.45
CA HIS A 1003 19.32 -3.27 -0.73
C HIS A 1003 19.73 -3.24 -2.20
N MET A 1004 19.07 -2.43 -3.04
CA MET A 1004 19.30 -2.35 -4.48
C MET A 1004 20.04 -1.06 -4.87
N SER A 1005 20.90 -1.13 -5.89
CA SER A 1005 21.51 0.07 -6.47
C SER A 1005 20.51 0.84 -7.32
N PHE A 1006 20.70 2.16 -7.46
CA PHE A 1006 19.91 3.02 -8.36
C PHE A 1006 19.72 2.41 -9.76
N ILE A 1007 20.78 1.84 -10.33
CA ILE A 1007 20.75 1.18 -11.65
C ILE A 1007 19.76 0.00 -11.67
N ALA A 1008 19.74 -0.82 -10.62
CA ALA A 1008 18.87 -1.99 -10.51
C ALA A 1008 17.41 -1.62 -10.21
N VAL A 1009 17.17 -0.63 -9.34
CA VAL A 1009 15.82 -0.13 -9.00
C VAL A 1009 15.09 0.37 -10.25
N TYR A 1010 15.78 1.12 -11.11
CA TYR A 1010 15.22 1.65 -12.36
C TYR A 1010 15.43 0.74 -13.59
N ASN A 1011 15.94 -0.50 -13.40
CA ASN A 1011 16.23 -1.47 -14.48
C ASN A 1011 17.09 -0.91 -15.63
N LEU A 1012 17.92 0.10 -15.38
CA LEU A 1012 18.71 0.79 -16.42
C LEU A 1012 19.73 -0.14 -17.09
N ASP A 1013 20.22 -1.13 -16.34
CA ASP A 1013 21.05 -2.22 -16.83
C ASP A 1013 20.28 -3.13 -17.83
N VAL A 1014 19.08 -3.60 -17.46
CA VAL A 1014 18.22 -4.41 -18.33
C VAL A 1014 17.85 -3.65 -19.59
N PHE A 1015 17.41 -2.39 -19.48
CA PHE A 1015 17.01 -1.58 -20.64
C PHE A 1015 18.20 -1.28 -21.56
N THR A 1016 19.40 -1.07 -21.03
CA THR A 1016 20.62 -0.90 -21.84
C THR A 1016 20.95 -2.16 -22.63
N ILE A 1017 20.83 -3.35 -22.02
CA ILE A 1017 21.05 -4.63 -22.69
C ILE A 1017 20.01 -4.88 -23.79
N LEU A 1018 18.73 -4.65 -23.50
CA LEU A 1018 17.64 -4.79 -24.46
C LEU A 1018 17.82 -3.85 -25.67
N LEU A 1019 18.13 -2.57 -25.42
CA LEU A 1019 18.41 -1.59 -26.47
C LEU A 1019 19.63 -2.00 -27.31
N GLY A 1020 20.70 -2.45 -26.67
CA GLY A 1020 21.89 -2.98 -27.34
C GLY A 1020 21.57 -4.16 -28.25
N THR A 1021 20.74 -5.11 -27.79
CA THR A 1021 20.29 -6.26 -28.58
C THR A 1021 19.45 -5.83 -29.78
N ILE A 1022 18.53 -4.87 -29.61
CA ILE A 1022 17.74 -4.30 -30.72
C ILE A 1022 18.65 -3.63 -31.76
N VAL A 1023 19.65 -2.86 -31.33
CA VAL A 1023 20.63 -2.21 -32.22
C VAL A 1023 21.46 -3.25 -32.98
N VAL A 1024 21.92 -4.32 -32.31
CA VAL A 1024 22.65 -5.43 -32.96
C VAL A 1024 21.78 -6.15 -33.99
N ILE A 1025 20.52 -6.47 -33.66
CA ILE A 1025 19.56 -7.08 -34.59
C ILE A 1025 19.33 -6.16 -35.79
N TRP A 1026 19.15 -4.85 -35.58
CA TRP A 1026 18.99 -3.89 -36.68
C TRP A 1026 20.25 -3.81 -37.57
N ILE A 1027 21.46 -3.86 -37.00
CA ILE A 1027 22.71 -3.93 -37.76
C ILE A 1027 22.75 -5.21 -38.61
N ILE A 1028 22.39 -6.36 -38.04
CA ILE A 1028 22.34 -7.66 -38.75
C ILE A 1028 21.29 -7.62 -39.88
N LEU A 1029 20.06 -7.20 -39.62
CA LEU A 1029 19.00 -7.07 -40.62
C LEU A 1029 19.41 -6.11 -41.75
N LYS A 1030 20.07 -4.99 -41.42
CA LYS A 1030 20.62 -4.03 -42.38
C LYS A 1030 21.77 -4.61 -43.20
N ALA A 1031 22.60 -5.47 -42.62
CA ALA A 1031 23.65 -6.20 -43.33
C ALA A 1031 23.08 -7.28 -44.27
N VAL A 1032 22.10 -8.06 -43.80
CA VAL A 1032 21.37 -9.06 -44.58
C VAL A 1032 20.59 -8.41 -45.73
N ALA A 1033 19.86 -7.31 -45.50
CA ALA A 1033 19.18 -6.56 -46.55
C ALA A 1033 20.18 -6.01 -47.58
N ARG A 1034 21.31 -5.44 -47.15
CA ARG A 1034 22.40 -5.01 -48.07
C ARG A 1034 22.98 -6.17 -48.87
N PHE A 1035 23.12 -7.36 -48.27
CA PHE A 1035 23.60 -8.57 -48.94
C PHE A 1035 22.59 -9.08 -49.98
N ILE A 1036 21.30 -9.15 -49.63
CA ILE A 1036 20.20 -9.53 -50.54
C ILE A 1036 20.13 -8.54 -51.71
N ILE A 1037 20.13 -7.23 -51.46
CA ILE A 1037 20.13 -6.20 -52.52
C ILE A 1037 21.35 -6.33 -53.43
N ARG A 1038 22.55 -6.61 -52.88
CA ARG A 1038 23.76 -6.88 -53.68
C ARG A 1038 23.64 -8.16 -54.51
N LYS A 1039 23.01 -9.22 -54.00
CA LYS A 1039 22.79 -10.48 -54.72
C LYS A 1039 21.76 -10.31 -55.84
N LEU A 1040 20.64 -9.64 -55.57
CA LEU A 1040 19.60 -9.33 -56.55
C LEU A 1040 20.14 -8.46 -57.69
N ARG A 1041 20.89 -7.38 -57.37
CA ARG A 1041 21.55 -6.53 -58.39
C ARG A 1041 22.60 -7.26 -59.23
N ARG A 1042 23.16 -8.38 -58.75
CA ARG A 1042 24.05 -9.25 -59.53
C ARG A 1042 23.30 -10.24 -60.44
N THR A 1043 22.04 -10.56 -60.13
CA THR A 1043 21.20 -11.43 -60.99
C THR A 1043 20.37 -10.66 -62.02
N THR A 1044 20.23 -9.34 -61.90
CA THR A 1044 19.59 -8.48 -62.91
C THR A 1044 20.56 -7.95 -63.97
N ILE A 1045 21.78 -8.48 -64.05
CA ILE A 1045 22.81 -8.07 -65.03
C ILE A 1045 23.40 -9.32 -65.69
N ASP A 1046 22.63 -9.91 -66.61
CA ASP A 1046 23.15 -10.82 -67.63
C ASP A 1046 22.65 -10.34 -69.02
N PRO A 1047 23.38 -9.40 -69.66
CA PRO A 1047 22.98 -8.80 -70.93
C PRO A 1047 23.51 -9.58 -72.14
N HIS A 1048 23.34 -10.92 -72.18
CA HIS A 1048 23.71 -11.72 -73.34
C HIS A 1048 22.50 -12.10 -74.23
N PRO A 1049 22.45 -11.62 -75.51
CA PRO A 1049 21.35 -11.94 -76.41
C PRO A 1049 21.47 -13.37 -76.95
N LYS A 1050 20.34 -14.08 -77.04
CA LYS A 1050 20.23 -15.36 -77.76
C LYS A 1050 20.47 -15.15 -79.25
N LYS A 1051 21.72 -15.27 -79.71
CA LYS A 1051 22.05 -15.36 -81.14
C LYS A 1051 21.45 -16.64 -81.72
N PHE A 1052 20.43 -16.49 -82.58
CA PHE A 1052 20.01 -17.56 -83.48
C PHE A 1052 21.21 -17.98 -84.35
N LYS A 1053 21.47 -19.29 -84.44
CA LYS A 1053 22.32 -19.87 -85.49
C LYS A 1053 21.42 -20.30 -86.65
N ASN A 1054 21.73 -19.84 -87.85
CA ASN A 1054 21.03 -20.25 -89.06
C ASN A 1054 21.19 -21.76 -89.28
N LEU A 1055 20.07 -22.48 -89.43
CA LEU A 1055 20.11 -23.77 -90.12
C LEU A 1055 20.43 -23.49 -91.59
N LYS A 1056 21.48 -24.12 -92.13
CA LYS A 1056 21.59 -24.27 -93.59
C LYS A 1056 20.77 -25.49 -94.00
N ILE A 1057 19.85 -25.26 -94.93
CA ILE A 1057 19.20 -26.33 -95.69
C ILE A 1057 20.29 -27.12 -96.42
N LYS A 1058 20.15 -28.45 -96.44
CA LYS A 1058 20.81 -29.32 -97.42
C LYS A 1058 19.71 -30.09 -98.14
N THR A 1059 19.64 -29.90 -99.45
CA THR A 1059 18.79 -30.69 -100.34
C THR A 1059 19.48 -32.01 -100.66
N ASN A 1060 18.84 -33.11 -100.25
CA ASN A 1060 18.60 -34.34 -101.02
C ASN A 1060 18.05 -35.40 -100.05
#